data_AF-A0A1V5RPH0-F1
#
_entry.id   AF-A0A1V5RPH0-F1
#
_cell.length_a   1.000
_cell.length_b   1.000
_cell.length_c   1.000
_cell.angle_alpha   90.00
_cell.angle_beta   90.00
_cell.angle_gamma   90.00
#
_symmetry.space_group_name_H-M   'P 1'
#
loop_
_entity.id
_entity.type
_entity.pdbx_description
1 polymer ?
#
loop_
_entity_poly.entity_id
_entity_poly.type
_entity_poly.pdbx_seq_one_letter_code
_entity_poly.pdbx_strand_id
1 'polypeptide(L)'
;MKQVLFKTGKVVIEDVPAPHLKANEVLVENLFSLISSGTEMASLNFSRQPLPLKILRYPTKLAKGLRLVKEKGVLDAYKIVQGMLATGVTPGYSSCGRIIKKGKEVTDLKVGDLVSCAGANIASHAEFIAVPRNLVVTVPPGVLPEEAASATVGAIALQGVRQADLRVGESAVVIGLGLIGQLVCQILLSSGIKVIGIDGMEERLRFAKSKGVAYSFSSQRKNLIEEIIALTNSYGADATIICASNPQDNNIINEAMQLTRKRGKVVVVGDIGLKIERTYWYEKEIDLRISTSYGPGRGDPAYEIEGKDYPYAYVRWTENRNMEAYLELLANKKIDFLSLIGGRYSLLEAEMAFKLLQSDKKPFAVLLSYPQSLTHEKESSTFVSLAAPAKIEGKIEVGIIGLGGFAKTVLLPNFLKLKNDFHIRGICTHKAAEAKYFAQKSGSQIATTNYEDLLADPKINLIVISTRHNTHAALVEASLKASKNVFVEKPLCLTLAELEKLDQLVKEPKEGFNPLVMVGFNRRFSPFVNKIMPLIENRHNPLEVYYVVNDNYLPPSHWVNTQEGGGRILGNACHMFDLFCYLTQSRVKKIQASAIFSSSNFYLPTDNFISLIQFQDGSLATLFYSTQGSEKLPKEQFSVFSEGKVLTVNNFTKLESYGVKANMKTFASDKGHLAELEELAQSLKQRKWPIPWEEIVEATKISLEVDKQVREQI
;
A
#
# COMPACT_ATOMS: atom_id res chain seq x y z
N MET A 1 19.96 -4.00 7.16
CA MET A 1 19.82 -5.32 6.52
C MET A 1 20.01 -5.18 5.03
N LYS A 2 20.56 -6.18 4.37
CA LYS A 2 20.66 -6.24 2.91
C LYS A 2 19.35 -6.71 2.30
N GLN A 3 18.97 -6.09 1.18
CA GLN A 3 17.79 -6.41 0.41
C GLN A 3 18.05 -6.26 -1.08
N VAL A 4 17.48 -7.16 -1.88
CA VAL A 4 17.48 -7.04 -3.35
C VAL A 4 16.40 -6.05 -3.77
N LEU A 5 16.71 -5.15 -4.70
CA LEU A 5 15.79 -4.22 -5.33
C LEU A 5 15.94 -4.25 -6.85
N PHE A 6 14.85 -4.06 -7.59
CA PHE A 6 14.90 -3.79 -9.02
C PHE A 6 14.86 -2.29 -9.26
N LYS A 7 15.96 -1.74 -9.79
CA LYS A 7 16.06 -0.33 -10.18
C LYS A 7 16.41 -0.25 -11.66
N THR A 8 15.50 0.34 -12.43
CA THR A 8 15.74 0.63 -13.86
C THR A 8 16.15 -0.60 -14.68
N GLY A 9 15.62 -1.78 -14.33
CA GLY A 9 15.94 -3.03 -15.02
C GLY A 9 17.20 -3.75 -14.58
N LYS A 10 17.88 -3.24 -13.55
CA LYS A 10 19.02 -3.87 -12.88
C LYS A 10 18.60 -4.42 -11.53
N VAL A 11 19.25 -5.51 -11.15
CA VAL A 11 19.17 -6.09 -9.82
C VAL A 11 20.26 -5.43 -8.99
N VAL A 12 19.89 -4.78 -7.90
CA VAL A 12 20.83 -4.14 -6.97
C VAL A 12 20.62 -4.69 -5.57
N ILE A 13 21.70 -4.82 -4.80
CA ILE A 13 21.64 -5.20 -3.40
C ILE A 13 21.95 -3.95 -2.59
N GLU A 14 21.07 -3.62 -1.65
CA GLU A 14 21.17 -2.39 -0.89
C GLU A 14 20.98 -2.64 0.59
N ASP A 15 21.78 -1.95 1.41
CA ASP A 15 21.55 -1.86 2.85
C ASP A 15 20.34 -0.94 3.11
N VAL A 16 19.28 -1.49 3.67
CA VAL A 16 18.04 -0.81 4.05
C VAL A 16 17.75 -1.06 5.55
N PRO A 17 16.89 -0.25 6.19
CA PRO A 17 16.46 -0.54 7.56
C PRO A 17 15.75 -1.89 7.67
N ALA A 18 15.91 -2.58 8.80
CA ALA A 18 15.11 -3.77 9.08
C ALA A 18 13.62 -3.41 9.17
N PRO A 19 12.67 -4.29 8.82
CA PRO A 19 11.25 -3.99 8.95
C PRO A 19 10.84 -3.91 10.43
N HIS A 20 9.92 -2.99 10.74
CA HIS A 20 9.32 -2.90 12.07
C HIS A 20 8.20 -3.93 12.23
N LEU A 21 8.14 -4.57 13.39
CA LEU A 21 7.22 -5.65 13.71
C LEU A 21 5.90 -5.12 14.26
N LYS A 22 4.78 -5.41 13.60
CA LYS A 22 3.44 -5.11 14.15
C LYS A 22 2.93 -6.20 15.10
N ALA A 23 1.83 -5.89 15.79
CA ALA A 23 1.21 -6.76 16.78
C ALA A 23 0.76 -8.13 16.24
N ASN A 24 0.30 -8.19 14.99
CA ASN A 24 -0.21 -9.40 14.33
C ASN A 24 0.76 -10.00 13.30
N GLU A 25 2.03 -9.59 13.35
CA GLU A 25 3.09 -10.05 12.45
C GLU A 25 4.14 -10.87 13.23
N VAL A 26 4.99 -11.57 12.48
CA VAL A 26 6.24 -12.16 12.97
C VAL A 26 7.41 -11.58 12.20
N LEU A 27 8.54 -11.37 12.89
CA LEU A 27 9.81 -10.99 12.27
C LEU A 27 10.60 -12.27 12.02
N VAL A 28 10.94 -12.52 10.77
CA VAL A 28 11.61 -13.73 10.31
C VAL A 28 12.98 -13.38 9.75
N GLU A 29 14.00 -14.06 10.21
CA GLU A 29 15.32 -14.10 9.58
C GLU A 29 15.28 -15.14 8.45
N ASN A 30 15.41 -14.68 7.21
CA ASN A 30 15.36 -15.56 6.05
C ASN A 30 16.57 -16.50 6.02
N LEU A 31 16.32 -17.77 5.73
CA LEU A 31 17.35 -18.77 5.43
C LEU A 31 17.48 -18.98 3.93
N PHE A 32 16.33 -19.06 3.25
CA PHE A 32 16.24 -19.20 1.80
C PHE A 32 15.05 -18.41 1.24
N SER A 33 15.21 -17.88 0.03
CA SER A 33 14.10 -17.33 -0.75
C SER A 33 14.17 -17.80 -2.19
N LEU A 34 13.01 -17.99 -2.79
CA LEU A 34 12.88 -18.61 -4.10
C LEU A 34 12.74 -17.54 -5.19
N ILE A 35 13.65 -17.53 -6.17
CA ILE A 35 13.47 -16.73 -7.38
C ILE A 35 12.77 -17.60 -8.44
N SER A 36 11.52 -17.26 -8.74
CA SER A 36 10.76 -17.92 -9.81
C SER A 36 11.08 -17.35 -11.20
N SER A 37 11.22 -18.21 -12.21
CA SER A 37 11.55 -17.81 -13.59
C SER A 37 10.43 -17.04 -14.31
N GLY A 38 9.23 -16.93 -13.71
CA GLY A 38 8.04 -16.30 -14.29
C GLY A 38 7.79 -14.89 -13.76
N THR A 39 7.03 -14.80 -12.66
CA THR A 39 6.53 -13.54 -12.07
C THR A 39 7.63 -12.52 -11.78
N GLU A 40 8.79 -12.96 -11.35
CA GLU A 40 9.90 -12.06 -11.03
C GLU A 40 10.61 -11.53 -12.27
N MET A 41 10.75 -12.36 -13.31
CA MET A 41 11.25 -11.88 -14.60
C MET A 41 10.28 -10.87 -15.22
N ALA A 42 8.97 -11.10 -15.11
CA ALA A 42 7.96 -10.13 -15.54
C ALA A 42 8.09 -8.80 -14.77
N SER A 43 8.33 -8.86 -13.46
CA SER A 43 8.56 -7.68 -12.62
C SER A 43 9.86 -6.94 -12.98
N LEU A 44 10.94 -7.66 -13.26
CA LEU A 44 12.21 -7.09 -13.71
C LEU A 44 12.10 -6.45 -15.10
N ASN A 45 11.44 -7.12 -16.04
CA ASN A 45 11.13 -6.58 -17.37
C ASN A 45 10.21 -5.36 -17.28
N PHE A 46 9.23 -5.38 -16.39
CA PHE A 46 8.41 -4.21 -16.11
C PHE A 46 9.29 -3.04 -15.61
N SER A 47 10.24 -3.29 -14.72
CA SER A 47 11.16 -2.24 -14.25
C SER A 47 12.05 -1.65 -15.37
N ARG A 48 12.36 -2.41 -16.43
CA ARG A 48 13.11 -1.96 -17.63
C ARG A 48 12.32 -0.98 -18.52
N GLN A 49 10.99 -1.02 -18.49
CA GLN A 49 10.19 -0.26 -19.45
C GLN A 49 10.33 1.27 -19.30
N PRO A 50 10.35 2.02 -20.41
CA PRO A 50 10.26 3.48 -20.40
C PRO A 50 8.97 3.96 -19.72
N LEU A 51 9.04 5.16 -19.13
CA LEU A 51 7.95 5.73 -18.34
C LEU A 51 6.59 5.79 -19.07
N PRO A 52 6.51 6.22 -20.36
CA PRO A 52 5.24 6.27 -21.07
C PRO A 52 4.58 4.90 -21.24
N LEU A 53 5.37 3.85 -21.49
CA LEU A 53 4.89 2.47 -21.65
C LEU A 53 4.38 1.87 -20.32
N LYS A 54 5.06 2.18 -19.21
CA LYS A 54 4.60 1.81 -17.86
C LYS A 54 3.26 2.47 -17.52
N ILE A 55 3.05 3.71 -17.94
CA ILE A 55 1.82 4.45 -17.71
C ILE A 55 0.69 3.90 -18.61
N LEU A 56 0.98 3.62 -19.89
CA LEU A 56 0.01 3.09 -20.88
C LEU A 56 -0.56 1.73 -20.49
N ARG A 57 0.25 0.85 -19.88
CA ARG A 57 -0.18 -0.48 -19.41
C ARG A 57 -1.06 -0.47 -18.16
N TYR A 58 -1.22 0.68 -17.50
CA TYR A 58 -2.12 0.86 -16.35
C TYR A 58 -3.02 2.08 -16.57
N PRO A 59 -4.10 1.96 -17.35
CA PRO A 59 -4.97 3.10 -17.71
C PRO A 59 -5.55 3.84 -16.49
N THR A 60 -5.79 3.14 -15.37
CA THR A 60 -6.21 3.76 -14.09
C THR A 60 -5.13 4.63 -13.45
N LYS A 61 -3.85 4.35 -13.66
CA LYS A 61 -2.72 5.21 -13.24
C LYS A 61 -2.50 6.37 -14.21
N LEU A 62 -2.87 6.21 -15.48
CA LEU A 62 -2.83 7.26 -16.51
C LEU A 62 -3.82 8.38 -16.19
N ALA A 63 -5.05 8.04 -15.78
CA ALA A 63 -6.04 8.99 -15.26
C ALA A 63 -5.52 9.74 -14.02
N LYS A 64 -4.90 9.03 -13.07
CA LYS A 64 -4.23 9.66 -11.90
C LYS A 64 -3.09 10.59 -12.32
N GLY A 65 -2.30 10.21 -13.33
CA GLY A 65 -1.21 11.03 -13.87
C GLY A 65 -1.69 12.31 -14.55
N LEU A 66 -2.72 12.22 -15.39
CA LEU A 66 -3.37 13.37 -16.03
C LEU A 66 -3.99 14.32 -15.01
N ARG A 67 -4.60 13.79 -13.95
CA ARG A 67 -5.10 14.59 -12.82
C ARG A 67 -3.96 15.31 -12.10
N LEU A 68 -2.87 14.61 -11.82
CA LEU A 68 -1.67 15.19 -11.18
C LEU A 68 -1.09 16.34 -12.01
N VAL A 69 -1.06 16.18 -13.34
CA VAL A 69 -0.65 17.22 -14.30
C VAL A 69 -1.61 18.41 -14.26
N LYS A 70 -2.93 18.17 -14.23
CA LYS A 70 -3.94 19.23 -14.16
C LYS A 70 -3.87 20.02 -12.85
N GLU A 71 -3.57 19.35 -11.73
CA GLU A 71 -3.53 19.97 -10.39
C GLU A 71 -2.19 20.66 -10.09
N LYS A 72 -1.06 20.10 -10.53
CA LYS A 72 0.30 20.56 -10.15
C LYS A 72 1.17 21.01 -11.33
N GLY A 73 0.66 20.93 -12.56
CA GLY A 73 1.44 21.16 -13.76
C GLY A 73 2.28 19.96 -14.18
N VAL A 74 2.74 19.97 -15.45
CA VAL A 74 3.45 18.86 -16.09
C VAL A 74 4.76 18.52 -15.39
N LEU A 75 5.54 19.53 -15.02
CA LEU A 75 6.89 19.36 -14.51
C LEU A 75 6.92 18.69 -13.13
N ASP A 76 6.02 19.09 -12.24
CA ASP A 76 5.93 18.53 -10.89
C ASP A 76 5.26 17.15 -10.92
N ALA A 77 4.26 16.93 -11.77
CA ALA A 77 3.71 15.60 -12.00
C ALA A 77 4.78 14.61 -12.49
N TYR A 78 5.65 15.04 -13.42
CA TYR A 78 6.78 14.24 -13.88
C TYR A 78 7.74 13.87 -12.74
N LYS A 79 8.18 14.85 -11.94
CA LYS A 79 9.07 14.62 -10.78
C LYS A 79 8.49 13.65 -9.75
N ILE A 80 7.18 13.70 -9.51
CA ILE A 80 6.48 12.81 -8.59
C ILE A 80 6.54 11.37 -9.09
N VAL A 81 6.18 11.15 -10.35
CA VAL A 81 6.17 9.82 -10.95
C VAL A 81 7.60 9.26 -11.04
N GLN A 82 8.57 10.11 -11.37
CA GLN A 82 9.99 9.75 -11.37
C GLN A 82 10.47 9.32 -9.98
N GLY A 83 10.06 10.04 -8.92
CA GLY A 83 10.37 9.70 -7.53
C GLY A 83 9.75 8.38 -7.08
N MET A 84 8.49 8.09 -7.45
CA MET A 84 7.85 6.80 -7.15
C MET A 84 8.59 5.63 -7.80
N LEU A 85 9.06 5.79 -9.03
CA LEU A 85 9.78 4.72 -9.74
C LEU A 85 11.23 4.55 -9.27
N ALA A 86 11.85 5.60 -8.75
CA ALA A 86 13.23 5.57 -8.28
C ALA A 86 13.41 4.83 -6.93
N THR A 87 12.34 4.65 -6.15
CA THR A 87 12.35 3.81 -4.93
C THR A 87 12.66 2.33 -5.22
N GLY A 88 12.49 1.88 -6.47
CA GLY A 88 12.72 0.51 -6.90
C GLY A 88 11.55 -0.43 -6.57
N VAL A 89 11.49 -1.56 -7.26
CA VAL A 89 10.52 -2.64 -6.96
C VAL A 89 11.18 -3.62 -6.00
N THR A 90 10.46 -4.07 -4.99
CA THR A 90 10.91 -5.11 -4.06
C THR A 90 10.51 -6.49 -4.61
N PRO A 91 11.47 -7.31 -5.09
CA PRO A 91 11.21 -8.68 -5.53
C PRO A 91 11.11 -9.66 -4.37
N GLY A 92 10.68 -10.88 -4.68
CA GLY A 92 10.43 -11.96 -3.72
C GLY A 92 9.00 -11.97 -3.19
N TYR A 93 8.46 -13.18 -3.08
CA TYR A 93 7.14 -13.46 -2.51
C TYR A 93 7.04 -14.87 -1.88
N SER A 94 8.16 -15.61 -1.80
CA SER A 94 8.22 -16.99 -1.33
C SER A 94 9.57 -17.20 -0.64
N SER A 95 9.55 -17.49 0.65
CA SER A 95 10.76 -17.64 1.47
C SER A 95 10.55 -18.61 2.62
N CYS A 96 11.65 -19.06 3.21
CA CYS A 96 11.68 -19.85 4.43
C CYS A 96 12.73 -19.25 5.38
N GLY A 97 12.40 -19.17 6.66
CA GLY A 97 13.26 -18.57 7.67
C GLY A 97 12.89 -18.99 9.09
N ARG A 98 13.56 -18.38 10.07
CA ARG A 98 13.28 -18.59 11.49
C ARG A 98 12.63 -17.37 12.11
N ILE A 99 11.60 -17.56 12.92
CA ILE A 99 11.00 -16.48 13.69
C ILE A 99 12.02 -16.00 14.73
N ILE A 100 12.37 -14.72 14.69
CA ILE A 100 13.27 -14.09 15.67
C ILE A 100 12.51 -13.19 16.67
N LYS A 101 11.36 -12.65 16.28
CA LYS A 101 10.43 -11.90 17.16
C LYS A 101 9.00 -12.13 16.70
N LYS A 102 8.03 -12.04 17.62
CA LYS A 102 6.59 -12.14 17.32
C LYS A 102 5.82 -10.99 17.95
N GLY A 103 4.81 -10.52 17.24
CA GLY A 103 3.87 -9.55 17.77
C GLY A 103 3.00 -10.16 18.88
N LYS A 104 2.43 -9.29 19.72
CA LYS A 104 1.62 -9.69 20.89
C LYS A 104 0.33 -10.45 20.55
N GLU A 105 -0.22 -10.25 19.34
CA GLU A 105 -1.45 -10.92 18.88
C GLU A 105 -1.18 -12.28 18.24
N VAL A 106 0.09 -12.61 17.95
CA VAL A 106 0.49 -13.92 17.44
C VAL A 106 0.66 -14.89 18.62
N THR A 107 -0.30 -15.80 18.79
CA THR A 107 -0.38 -16.69 19.96
C THR A 107 0.04 -18.13 19.66
N ASP A 108 0.03 -18.54 18.40
CA ASP A 108 0.17 -19.92 17.95
C ASP A 108 1.54 -20.25 17.31
N LEU A 109 2.38 -19.23 17.09
CA LEU A 109 3.77 -19.37 16.62
C LEU A 109 4.77 -18.99 17.72
N LYS A 110 5.95 -19.59 17.69
CA LYS A 110 7.03 -19.36 18.68
C LYS A 110 8.30 -18.81 18.03
N VAL A 111 9.05 -18.03 18.80
CA VAL A 111 10.42 -17.64 18.42
C VAL A 111 11.27 -18.90 18.29
N GLY A 112 12.04 -19.01 17.21
CA GLY A 112 12.84 -20.17 16.83
C GLY A 112 12.17 -21.10 15.80
N ASP A 113 10.84 -21.03 15.63
CA ASP A 113 10.13 -21.87 14.67
C ASP A 113 10.64 -21.64 13.25
N LEU A 114 10.83 -22.75 12.52
CA LEU A 114 11.11 -22.72 11.09
C LEU A 114 9.80 -22.54 10.33
N VAL A 115 9.70 -21.50 9.52
CA VAL A 115 8.45 -21.10 8.85
C VAL A 115 8.65 -20.79 7.37
N SER A 116 7.66 -21.14 6.56
CA SER A 116 7.51 -20.62 5.20
C SER A 116 6.67 -19.35 5.21
N CYS A 117 7.08 -18.37 4.41
CA CYS A 117 6.48 -17.05 4.35
C CYS A 117 6.07 -16.69 2.91
N ALA A 118 4.89 -16.10 2.77
CA ALA A 118 4.31 -15.66 1.50
C ALA A 118 4.06 -14.15 1.41
N GLY A 119 3.72 -13.68 0.21
CA GLY A 119 3.21 -12.34 -0.03
C GLY A 119 4.19 -11.44 -0.77
N ALA A 120 3.73 -10.81 -1.86
CA ALA A 120 4.51 -9.86 -2.63
C ALA A 120 4.77 -8.57 -1.82
N ASN A 121 6.03 -8.11 -1.79
CA ASN A 121 6.52 -7.03 -0.91
C ASN A 121 6.50 -7.38 0.60
N ILE A 122 6.28 -8.64 0.96
CA ILE A 122 6.29 -9.13 2.34
C ILE A 122 7.41 -10.17 2.47
N ALA A 123 7.25 -11.33 1.84
CA ALA A 123 8.24 -12.40 1.72
C ALA A 123 9.33 -12.06 0.67
N SER A 124 9.90 -10.88 0.81
CA SER A 124 10.87 -10.29 -0.12
C SER A 124 12.26 -10.91 -0.01
N HIS A 125 13.09 -10.70 -1.05
CA HIS A 125 14.49 -11.09 -1.03
C HIS A 125 15.32 -10.16 -0.12
N ALA A 126 15.21 -10.35 1.20
CA ALA A 126 15.89 -9.58 2.23
C ALA A 126 16.35 -10.47 3.39
N GLU A 127 17.34 -10.03 4.17
CA GLU A 127 17.80 -10.79 5.35
C GLU A 127 16.70 -10.94 6.42
N PHE A 128 15.88 -9.91 6.63
CA PHE A 128 14.77 -9.93 7.57
C PHE A 128 13.46 -9.50 6.91
N ILE A 129 12.37 -10.17 7.25
CA ILE A 129 11.01 -9.86 6.76
C ILE A 129 10.03 -9.83 7.92
N ALA A 130 9.11 -8.86 7.92
CA ALA A 130 7.97 -8.84 8.83
C ALA A 130 6.74 -9.35 8.07
N VAL A 131 6.12 -10.41 8.56
CA VAL A 131 5.11 -11.18 7.83
C VAL A 131 3.83 -11.28 8.66
N PRO A 132 2.66 -10.88 8.13
CA PRO A 132 1.38 -11.07 8.80
C PRO A 132 1.09 -12.55 9.07
N ARG A 133 0.43 -12.85 10.19
CA ARG A 133 0.20 -14.23 10.65
C ARG A 133 -0.34 -15.16 9.57
N ASN A 134 -1.36 -14.75 8.81
CA ASN A 134 -2.01 -15.59 7.81
C ASN A 134 -1.17 -15.87 6.55
N LEU A 135 0.01 -15.26 6.43
CA LEU A 135 0.99 -15.51 5.36
C LEU A 135 2.21 -16.32 5.84
N VAL A 136 2.11 -16.92 7.03
CA VAL A 136 3.16 -17.72 7.66
C VAL A 136 2.62 -19.11 8.00
N VAL A 137 3.41 -20.14 7.69
CA VAL A 137 3.10 -21.54 8.06
C VAL A 137 4.33 -22.22 8.63
N THR A 138 4.15 -23.06 9.65
CA THR A 138 5.24 -23.83 10.24
C THR A 138 5.72 -24.91 9.28
N VAL A 139 7.03 -25.07 9.16
CA VAL A 139 7.64 -26.12 8.35
C VAL A 139 7.57 -27.45 9.10
N PRO A 140 6.94 -28.51 8.53
CA PRO A 140 6.88 -29.82 9.16
C PRO A 140 8.27 -30.45 9.32
N PRO A 141 8.45 -31.33 10.32
CA PRO A 141 9.68 -32.11 10.46
C PRO A 141 10.00 -32.89 9.17
N GLY A 142 11.28 -32.93 8.78
CA GLY A 142 11.76 -33.67 7.60
C GLY A 142 11.68 -32.93 6.26
N VAL A 143 11.13 -31.70 6.25
CA VAL A 143 11.20 -30.78 5.10
C VAL A 143 12.42 -29.88 5.25
N LEU A 144 13.27 -29.83 4.22
CA LEU A 144 14.45 -28.96 4.25
C LEU A 144 14.06 -27.49 4.07
N PRO A 145 14.79 -26.52 4.68
CA PRO A 145 14.51 -25.09 4.49
C PRO A 145 14.48 -24.66 3.01
N GLU A 146 15.31 -25.27 2.16
CA GLU A 146 15.31 -25.01 0.71
C GLU A 146 14.02 -25.45 0.02
N GLU A 147 13.46 -26.59 0.44
CA GLU A 147 12.17 -27.08 -0.05
C GLU A 147 11.04 -26.19 0.47
N ALA A 148 11.08 -25.85 1.76
CA ALA A 148 10.08 -25.02 2.41
C ALA A 148 9.98 -23.61 1.81
N ALA A 149 11.07 -23.07 1.25
CA ALA A 149 11.06 -21.78 0.55
C ALA A 149 10.14 -21.77 -0.69
N SER A 150 9.70 -22.96 -1.16
CA SER A 150 8.78 -23.11 -2.29
C SER A 150 7.30 -23.13 -1.93
N ALA A 151 6.95 -23.01 -0.64
CA ALA A 151 5.57 -23.17 -0.19
C ALA A 151 4.56 -22.31 -0.94
N THR A 152 4.88 -21.04 -1.24
CA THR A 152 3.97 -20.15 -1.98
C THR A 152 3.74 -20.62 -3.42
N VAL A 153 4.78 -21.03 -4.14
CA VAL A 153 4.63 -21.53 -5.52
C VAL A 153 3.94 -22.90 -5.56
N GLY A 154 4.19 -23.74 -4.56
CA GLY A 154 3.49 -24.99 -4.35
C GLY A 154 2.00 -24.78 -4.09
N ALA A 155 1.65 -23.79 -3.28
CA ALA A 155 0.27 -23.39 -3.03
C ALA A 155 -0.44 -22.84 -4.29
N ILE A 156 0.28 -22.12 -5.16
CA ILE A 156 -0.25 -21.70 -6.49
C ILE A 156 -0.57 -22.93 -7.35
N ALA A 157 0.35 -23.89 -7.42
CA ALA A 157 0.12 -25.14 -8.16
C ALA A 157 -1.07 -25.92 -7.59
N LEU A 158 -1.15 -26.04 -6.26
CA LEU A 158 -2.21 -26.75 -5.57
C LEU A 158 -3.59 -26.10 -5.77
N GLN A 159 -3.65 -24.76 -5.79
CA GLN A 159 -4.89 -24.05 -6.10
C GLN A 159 -5.36 -24.35 -7.54
N GLY A 160 -4.44 -24.40 -8.51
CA GLY A 160 -4.75 -24.81 -9.88
C GLY A 160 -5.34 -26.22 -9.95
N VAL A 161 -4.75 -27.18 -9.22
CA VAL A 161 -5.28 -28.55 -9.10
C VAL A 161 -6.67 -28.57 -8.44
N ARG A 162 -6.88 -27.78 -7.38
CA ARG A 162 -8.18 -27.70 -6.68
C ARG A 162 -9.26 -27.11 -7.57
N GLN A 163 -8.95 -26.12 -8.41
CA GLN A 163 -9.89 -25.58 -9.38
C GLN A 163 -10.28 -26.59 -10.46
N ALA A 164 -9.40 -27.55 -10.79
CA ALA A 164 -9.75 -28.65 -11.69
C ALA A 164 -10.74 -29.63 -11.05
N ASP A 165 -10.77 -29.74 -9.72
CA ASP A 165 -11.73 -30.57 -8.97
C ASP A 165 -11.84 -31.98 -9.57
N LEU A 166 -10.68 -32.61 -9.74
CA LEU A 166 -10.54 -33.94 -10.31
C LEU A 166 -10.67 -35.03 -9.24
N ARG A 167 -11.08 -36.22 -9.67
CA ARG A 167 -11.25 -37.43 -8.85
C ARG A 167 -10.26 -38.51 -9.28
N VAL A 168 -9.89 -39.39 -8.35
CA VAL A 168 -8.94 -40.49 -8.60
C VAL A 168 -9.39 -41.29 -9.83
N GLY A 169 -8.45 -41.53 -10.76
CA GLY A 169 -8.71 -42.23 -12.02
C GLY A 169 -9.08 -41.32 -13.20
N GLU A 170 -9.40 -40.04 -12.96
CA GLU A 170 -9.60 -39.06 -14.03
C GLU A 170 -8.27 -38.65 -14.69
N SER A 171 -8.38 -37.92 -15.80
CA SER A 171 -7.26 -37.50 -16.65
C SER A 171 -7.12 -35.97 -16.72
N ALA A 172 -5.87 -35.51 -16.73
CA ALA A 172 -5.54 -34.10 -16.81
C ALA A 172 -4.47 -33.82 -17.87
N VAL A 173 -4.71 -32.79 -18.68
CA VAL A 173 -3.67 -32.19 -19.53
C VAL A 173 -3.09 -30.97 -18.83
N VAL A 174 -1.77 -30.85 -18.81
CA VAL A 174 -1.05 -29.68 -18.25
C VAL A 174 -0.30 -28.97 -19.38
N ILE A 175 -0.74 -27.77 -19.72
CA ILE A 175 -0.12 -26.94 -20.77
C ILE A 175 0.87 -25.96 -20.14
N GLY A 176 2.14 -26.04 -20.54
CA GLY A 176 3.25 -25.29 -19.99
C GLY A 176 3.87 -26.00 -18.79
N LEU A 177 4.97 -26.71 -19.01
CA LEU A 177 5.73 -27.48 -18.03
C LEU A 177 6.90 -26.66 -17.45
N GLY A 178 6.68 -25.36 -17.21
CA GLY A 178 7.58 -24.54 -16.38
C GLY A 178 7.46 -24.91 -14.90
N LEU A 179 8.01 -24.08 -13.99
CA LEU A 179 8.03 -24.38 -12.55
C LEU A 179 6.65 -24.81 -11.99
N ILE A 180 5.62 -24.02 -12.25
CA ILE A 180 4.25 -24.32 -11.77
C ILE A 180 3.70 -25.59 -12.43
N GLY A 181 3.88 -25.75 -13.74
CA GLY A 181 3.40 -26.94 -14.46
C GLY A 181 4.03 -28.23 -13.96
N GLN A 182 5.34 -28.22 -13.66
CA GLN A 182 6.02 -29.38 -13.08
C GLN A 182 5.48 -29.75 -11.69
N LEU A 183 5.18 -28.74 -10.85
CA LEU A 183 4.56 -28.97 -9.55
C LEU A 183 3.13 -29.49 -9.69
N VAL A 184 2.33 -28.92 -10.60
CA VAL A 184 0.98 -29.40 -10.91
C VAL A 184 1.02 -30.87 -11.34
N CYS A 185 1.93 -31.25 -12.24
CA CYS A 185 2.09 -32.64 -12.67
C CYS A 185 2.38 -33.58 -11.50
N GLN A 186 3.33 -33.25 -10.63
CA GLN A 186 3.68 -34.09 -9.48
C GLN A 186 2.52 -34.21 -8.47
N ILE A 187 1.81 -33.12 -8.20
CA ILE A 187 0.63 -33.11 -7.31
C ILE A 187 -0.48 -34.00 -7.88
N LEU A 188 -0.78 -33.88 -9.19
CA LEU A 188 -1.81 -34.70 -9.85
C LEU A 188 -1.44 -36.19 -9.85
N LEU A 189 -0.19 -36.53 -10.16
CA LEU A 189 0.30 -37.92 -10.10
C LEU A 189 0.16 -38.49 -8.69
N SER A 190 0.51 -37.71 -7.66
CA SER A 190 0.35 -38.13 -6.25
C SER A 190 -1.11 -38.34 -5.82
N SER A 191 -2.04 -37.74 -6.57
CA SER A 191 -3.49 -37.84 -6.35
C SER A 191 -4.15 -38.97 -7.17
N GLY A 192 -3.37 -39.79 -7.88
CA GLY A 192 -3.89 -40.88 -8.71
C GLY A 192 -4.55 -40.42 -10.01
N ILE A 193 -4.20 -39.23 -10.50
CA ILE A 193 -4.68 -38.68 -11.77
C ILE A 193 -3.75 -39.11 -12.91
N LYS A 194 -4.31 -39.44 -14.07
CA LYS A 194 -3.54 -39.66 -15.31
C LYS A 194 -3.11 -38.31 -15.89
N VAL A 195 -1.81 -38.04 -15.93
CA VAL A 195 -1.27 -36.74 -16.38
C VAL A 195 -0.67 -36.80 -17.77
N ILE A 196 -1.00 -35.81 -18.60
CA ILE A 196 -0.43 -35.58 -19.94
C ILE A 196 0.18 -34.18 -19.96
N GLY A 197 1.47 -34.05 -20.29
CA GLY A 197 2.19 -32.78 -20.31
C GLY A 197 2.38 -32.20 -21.71
N ILE A 198 2.28 -30.88 -21.86
CA ILE A 198 2.56 -30.16 -23.12
C ILE A 198 3.50 -28.99 -22.84
N ASP A 199 4.60 -28.87 -23.57
CA ASP A 199 5.51 -27.71 -23.53
C ASP A 199 6.26 -27.56 -24.86
N GLY A 200 6.79 -26.36 -25.14
CA GLY A 200 7.61 -26.12 -26.32
C GLY A 200 9.08 -26.51 -26.14
N MET A 201 9.55 -26.70 -24.91
CA MET A 201 10.95 -27.02 -24.60
C MET A 201 11.15 -28.51 -24.30
N GLU A 202 11.97 -29.18 -25.11
CA GLU A 202 12.25 -30.61 -25.00
C GLU A 202 12.83 -31.00 -23.62
N GLU A 203 13.68 -30.17 -23.02
CA GLU A 203 14.25 -30.42 -21.69
C GLU A 203 13.18 -30.51 -20.60
N ARG A 204 12.11 -29.71 -20.70
CA ARG A 204 10.99 -29.72 -19.75
C ARG A 204 10.12 -30.95 -19.91
N LEU A 205 9.93 -31.41 -21.15
CA LEU A 205 9.24 -32.67 -21.46
C LEU A 205 10.01 -33.87 -20.89
N ARG A 206 11.33 -33.91 -21.09
CA ARG A 206 12.19 -34.97 -20.52
C ARG A 206 12.16 -34.96 -19.00
N PHE A 207 12.22 -33.77 -18.39
CA PHE A 207 12.11 -33.66 -16.94
C PHE A 207 10.75 -34.18 -16.43
N ALA A 208 9.63 -33.79 -17.04
CA ALA A 208 8.31 -34.28 -16.65
C ALA A 208 8.19 -35.81 -16.75
N LYS A 209 8.72 -36.40 -17.84
CA LYS A 209 8.80 -37.86 -18.01
C LYS A 209 9.63 -38.52 -16.90
N SER A 210 10.77 -37.92 -16.51
CA SER A 210 11.59 -38.41 -15.40
C SER A 210 10.88 -38.40 -14.04
N LYS A 211 9.80 -37.61 -13.91
CA LYS A 211 8.95 -37.53 -12.71
C LYS A 211 7.67 -38.38 -12.81
N GLY A 212 7.53 -39.21 -13.83
CA GLY A 212 6.41 -40.15 -13.99
C GLY A 212 5.27 -39.64 -14.87
N VAL A 213 5.40 -38.49 -15.53
CA VAL A 213 4.43 -38.06 -16.56
C VAL A 213 4.66 -38.89 -17.82
N ALA A 214 3.99 -40.03 -17.91
CA ALA A 214 4.21 -41.02 -18.98
C ALA A 214 4.04 -40.45 -20.39
N TYR A 215 3.13 -39.50 -20.57
CA TYR A 215 2.83 -38.87 -21.85
C TYR A 215 3.21 -37.39 -21.80
N SER A 216 4.20 -36.97 -22.60
CA SER A 216 4.53 -35.56 -22.77
C SER A 216 4.85 -35.24 -24.23
N PHE A 217 4.25 -34.17 -24.73
CA PHE A 217 4.26 -33.79 -26.14
C PHE A 217 4.76 -32.36 -26.36
N SER A 218 5.46 -32.15 -27.48
CA SER A 218 5.78 -30.81 -27.94
C SER A 218 4.51 -30.06 -28.35
N SER A 219 4.40 -28.78 -27.97
CA SER A 219 3.30 -27.91 -28.41
C SER A 219 3.27 -27.66 -29.93
N GLN A 220 4.33 -28.02 -30.66
CA GLN A 220 4.39 -27.92 -32.13
C GLN A 220 4.03 -29.23 -32.85
N ARG A 221 3.57 -30.24 -32.12
CA ARG A 221 3.23 -31.54 -32.69
C ARG A 221 1.97 -31.44 -33.57
N LYS A 222 2.06 -31.91 -34.82
CA LYS A 222 0.99 -31.74 -35.83
C LYS A 222 -0.35 -32.37 -35.44
N ASN A 223 -0.34 -33.58 -34.87
CA ASN A 223 -1.56 -34.33 -34.51
C ASN A 223 -1.78 -34.37 -32.99
N LEU A 224 -1.42 -33.29 -32.29
CA LEU A 224 -1.41 -33.24 -30.83
C LEU A 224 -2.80 -33.53 -30.23
N ILE A 225 -3.84 -32.94 -30.82
CA ILE A 225 -5.21 -33.06 -30.33
C ILE A 225 -5.72 -34.48 -30.53
N GLU A 226 -5.54 -35.05 -31.72
CA GLU A 226 -6.00 -36.40 -32.05
C GLU A 226 -5.30 -37.45 -31.17
N GLU A 227 -4.01 -37.31 -30.92
CA GLU A 227 -3.26 -38.23 -30.07
C GLU A 227 -3.70 -38.18 -28.60
N ILE A 228 -3.95 -36.99 -28.07
CA ILE A 228 -4.43 -36.84 -26.69
C ILE A 228 -5.87 -37.35 -26.54
N ILE A 229 -6.72 -37.09 -27.53
CA ILE A 229 -8.08 -37.66 -27.59
C ILE A 229 -8.00 -39.19 -27.59
N ALA A 230 -7.14 -39.79 -28.42
CA ALA A 230 -6.96 -41.24 -28.43
C ALA A 230 -6.46 -41.79 -27.08
N LEU A 231 -5.53 -41.10 -26.41
CA LEU A 231 -5.03 -41.47 -25.08
C LEU A 231 -6.06 -41.32 -23.96
N THR A 232 -7.15 -40.59 -24.21
CA THR A 232 -8.25 -40.35 -23.27
C THR A 232 -9.52 -41.06 -23.70
N ASN A 233 -9.37 -42.23 -24.34
CA ASN A 233 -10.46 -43.09 -24.81
C ASN A 233 -11.44 -42.38 -25.75
N SER A 234 -10.92 -41.48 -26.58
CA SER A 234 -11.68 -40.67 -27.55
C SER A 234 -12.64 -39.65 -26.94
N TYR A 235 -12.56 -39.37 -25.64
CA TYR A 235 -13.40 -38.38 -24.98
C TYR A 235 -12.73 -37.00 -24.85
N GLY A 236 -11.40 -36.94 -24.77
CA GLY A 236 -10.66 -35.78 -24.26
C GLY A 236 -10.42 -35.88 -22.75
N ALA A 237 -9.55 -35.03 -22.20
CA ALA A 237 -9.21 -35.04 -20.78
C ALA A 237 -10.34 -34.46 -19.91
N ASP A 238 -10.46 -34.94 -18.67
CA ASP A 238 -11.46 -34.45 -17.70
C ASP A 238 -11.23 -32.98 -17.33
N ALA A 239 -9.95 -32.59 -17.24
CA ALA A 239 -9.57 -31.19 -17.15
C ALA A 239 -8.29 -30.87 -17.92
N THR A 240 -8.16 -29.62 -18.36
CA THR A 240 -6.91 -29.04 -18.86
C THR A 240 -6.49 -27.87 -17.98
N ILE A 241 -5.28 -27.92 -17.44
CA ILE A 241 -4.70 -26.89 -16.57
C ILE A 241 -3.62 -26.12 -17.34
N ILE A 242 -3.82 -24.82 -17.53
CA ILE A 242 -2.93 -23.95 -18.29
C ILE A 242 -1.97 -23.25 -17.32
N CYS A 243 -0.70 -23.65 -17.35
CA CYS A 243 0.41 -23.07 -16.59
C CYS A 243 1.38 -22.27 -17.47
N ALA A 244 1.13 -22.21 -18.79
CA ALA A 244 1.91 -21.42 -19.74
C ALA A 244 1.80 -19.90 -19.48
N SER A 245 2.79 -19.14 -19.94
CA SER A 245 2.77 -17.68 -19.86
C SER A 245 3.13 -17.07 -21.21
N ASN A 246 2.11 -16.59 -21.91
CA ASN A 246 2.21 -15.81 -23.14
C ASN A 246 0.94 -14.96 -23.31
N PRO A 247 0.88 -13.75 -22.72
CA PRO A 247 -0.35 -12.95 -22.64
C PRO A 247 -0.94 -12.52 -23.99
N GLN A 248 -0.18 -12.65 -25.07
CA GLN A 248 -0.61 -12.30 -26.43
C GLN A 248 -1.16 -13.50 -27.21
N ASP A 249 -0.95 -14.72 -26.71
CA ASP A 249 -1.35 -15.94 -27.39
C ASP A 249 -2.72 -16.40 -26.91
N ASN A 250 -3.68 -16.35 -27.81
CA ASN A 250 -5.06 -16.78 -27.57
C ASN A 250 -5.27 -18.25 -27.97
N ASN A 251 -4.34 -18.86 -28.69
CA ASN A 251 -4.50 -20.22 -29.19
C ASN A 251 -4.43 -21.23 -28.03
N ILE A 252 -3.63 -20.94 -26.99
CA ILE A 252 -3.46 -21.81 -25.82
C ILE A 252 -4.80 -22.15 -25.16
N ILE A 253 -5.69 -21.16 -24.98
CA ILE A 253 -6.99 -21.43 -24.34
C ILE A 253 -7.94 -22.20 -25.26
N ASN A 254 -7.93 -21.91 -26.56
CA ASN A 254 -8.75 -22.62 -27.54
C ASN A 254 -8.29 -24.07 -27.75
N GLU A 255 -6.98 -24.32 -27.76
CA GLU A 255 -6.39 -25.66 -27.77
C GLU A 255 -6.75 -26.42 -26.49
N ALA A 256 -6.68 -25.79 -25.32
CA ALA A 256 -7.10 -26.41 -24.06
C ALA A 256 -8.56 -26.88 -24.10
N MET A 257 -9.47 -26.09 -24.68
CA MET A 257 -10.87 -26.51 -24.86
C MET A 257 -11.02 -27.67 -25.85
N GLN A 258 -10.19 -27.74 -26.90
CA GLN A 258 -10.17 -28.87 -27.83
C GLN A 258 -9.65 -30.16 -27.19
N LEU A 259 -8.69 -30.07 -26.27
CA LEU A 259 -8.13 -31.21 -25.54
C LEU A 259 -9.04 -31.71 -24.41
N THR A 260 -9.98 -30.88 -23.96
CA THR A 260 -10.90 -31.19 -22.85
C THR A 260 -12.15 -31.89 -23.34
N ARG A 261 -12.67 -32.86 -22.57
CA ARG A 261 -13.92 -33.55 -22.90
C ARG A 261 -15.14 -32.64 -22.78
N LYS A 262 -16.28 -33.10 -23.32
CA LYS A 262 -17.58 -32.46 -23.09
C LYS A 262 -17.88 -32.39 -21.58
N ARG A 263 -18.28 -31.21 -21.10
CA ARG A 263 -18.47 -30.84 -19.69
C ARG A 263 -17.23 -31.02 -18.81
N GLY A 264 -16.05 -31.00 -19.43
CA GLY A 264 -14.79 -30.94 -18.70
C GLY A 264 -14.44 -29.51 -18.31
N LYS A 265 -13.34 -29.35 -17.56
CA LYS A 265 -12.92 -28.06 -17.01
C LYS A 265 -11.64 -27.56 -17.66
N VAL A 266 -11.58 -26.28 -17.99
CA VAL A 266 -10.33 -25.61 -18.36
C VAL A 266 -9.96 -24.64 -17.26
N VAL A 267 -8.77 -24.79 -16.68
CA VAL A 267 -8.29 -23.97 -15.55
C VAL A 267 -7.13 -23.10 -15.98
N VAL A 268 -7.31 -21.79 -15.93
CA VAL A 268 -6.25 -20.81 -16.21
C VAL A 268 -5.47 -20.50 -14.93
N VAL A 269 -4.21 -20.93 -14.88
CA VAL A 269 -3.26 -20.62 -13.78
C VAL A 269 -2.19 -19.62 -14.23
N GLY A 270 -1.71 -19.76 -15.46
CA GLY A 270 -0.73 -18.86 -16.07
C GLY A 270 -1.34 -17.60 -16.68
N ASP A 271 -0.50 -16.79 -17.31
CA ASP A 271 -0.86 -15.50 -17.91
C ASP A 271 -0.88 -15.61 -19.44
N ILE A 272 -2.07 -15.71 -20.04
CA ILE A 272 -2.30 -15.99 -21.46
C ILE A 272 -3.36 -15.06 -22.08
N GLY A 273 -3.47 -15.04 -23.41
CA GLY A 273 -4.57 -14.38 -24.11
C GLY A 273 -5.90 -15.10 -23.89
N LEU A 274 -6.99 -14.35 -23.69
CA LEU A 274 -8.32 -14.89 -23.35
C LEU A 274 -9.37 -14.67 -24.44
N LYS A 275 -8.96 -14.53 -25.71
CA LYS A 275 -9.90 -14.47 -26.84
C LYS A 275 -10.42 -15.87 -27.17
N ILE A 276 -11.55 -16.21 -26.55
CA ILE A 276 -12.20 -17.52 -26.67
C ILE A 276 -12.96 -17.65 -28.00
N GLU A 277 -12.78 -18.79 -28.66
CA GLU A 277 -13.60 -19.23 -29.77
C GLU A 277 -14.87 -19.92 -29.28
N ARG A 278 -16.04 -19.35 -29.63
CA ARG A 278 -17.34 -19.81 -29.14
C ARG A 278 -17.63 -21.27 -29.48
N THR A 279 -17.18 -21.76 -30.63
CA THR A 279 -17.45 -23.13 -31.12
C THR A 279 -17.05 -24.19 -30.09
N TYR A 280 -15.77 -24.21 -29.69
CA TYR A 280 -15.24 -25.20 -28.76
C TYR A 280 -15.86 -25.10 -27.37
N TRP A 281 -16.16 -23.88 -26.93
CA TRP A 281 -16.79 -23.64 -25.64
C TRP A 281 -18.24 -24.15 -25.62
N TYR A 282 -19.02 -23.78 -26.63
CA TYR A 282 -20.44 -24.07 -26.72
C TYR A 282 -20.73 -25.55 -26.98
N GLU A 283 -20.07 -26.17 -27.96
CA GLU A 283 -20.35 -27.57 -28.34
C GLU A 283 -20.03 -28.57 -27.22
N LYS A 284 -18.98 -28.25 -26.44
CA LYS A 284 -18.52 -29.08 -25.33
C LYS A 284 -19.05 -28.63 -23.97
N GLU A 285 -19.77 -27.52 -23.85
CA GLU A 285 -20.22 -26.97 -22.57
C GLU A 285 -19.05 -26.90 -21.54
N ILE A 286 -17.90 -26.35 -21.96
CA ILE A 286 -16.70 -26.28 -21.10
C ILE A 286 -16.96 -25.39 -19.88
N ASP A 287 -16.56 -25.86 -18.70
CA ASP A 287 -16.46 -25.06 -17.49
C ASP A 287 -15.09 -24.36 -17.44
N LEU A 288 -15.07 -23.06 -17.76
CA LEU A 288 -13.85 -22.27 -17.76
C LEU A 288 -13.64 -21.60 -16.40
N ARG A 289 -12.53 -21.91 -15.74
CA ARG A 289 -12.18 -21.45 -14.40
C ARG A 289 -10.86 -20.69 -14.40
N ILE A 290 -10.72 -19.75 -13.47
CA ILE A 290 -9.47 -19.03 -13.22
C ILE A 290 -8.96 -19.35 -11.81
N SER A 291 -7.64 -19.55 -11.69
CA SER A 291 -6.99 -19.81 -10.41
C SER A 291 -6.38 -18.52 -9.86
N THR A 292 -7.00 -17.95 -8.82
CA THR A 292 -6.47 -16.76 -8.13
C THR A 292 -5.25 -17.12 -7.27
N SER A 293 -4.04 -17.05 -7.84
CA SER A 293 -2.76 -17.30 -7.14
C SER A 293 -2.82 -18.56 -6.25
N TYR A 294 -2.51 -18.44 -4.95
CA TYR A 294 -2.51 -19.52 -3.96
C TYR A 294 -3.85 -19.61 -3.17
N GLY A 295 -4.93 -19.01 -3.69
CA GLY A 295 -6.31 -19.29 -3.28
C GLY A 295 -7.02 -18.19 -2.48
N PRO A 296 -8.19 -18.51 -1.90
CA PRO A 296 -8.96 -17.63 -1.01
C PRO A 296 -8.12 -16.97 0.08
N GLY A 297 -8.36 -15.68 0.32
CA GLY A 297 -7.50 -14.78 1.11
C GLY A 297 -6.73 -13.80 0.25
N ARG A 298 -6.34 -14.23 -0.96
CA ARG A 298 -5.52 -13.40 -1.85
C ARG A 298 -6.24 -12.11 -2.24
N GLY A 299 -5.65 -10.97 -1.90
CA GLY A 299 -6.19 -9.65 -2.19
C GLY A 299 -7.28 -9.19 -1.22
N ASP A 300 -7.54 -9.94 -0.14
CA ASP A 300 -8.40 -9.54 0.98
C ASP A 300 -7.53 -8.99 2.13
N PRO A 301 -7.55 -7.67 2.39
CA PRO A 301 -6.79 -7.07 3.47
C PRO A 301 -7.15 -7.60 4.87
N ALA A 302 -8.41 -7.99 5.11
CA ALA A 302 -8.80 -8.54 6.40
C ALA A 302 -8.07 -9.86 6.67
N TYR A 303 -7.91 -10.67 5.62
CA TYR A 303 -7.17 -11.91 5.71
C TYR A 303 -5.64 -11.70 5.69
N GLU A 304 -5.09 -11.07 4.65
CA GLU A 304 -3.64 -10.96 4.42
C GLU A 304 -2.94 -9.98 5.39
N ILE A 305 -3.61 -8.90 5.80
CA ILE A 305 -2.99 -7.82 6.59
C ILE A 305 -3.46 -7.85 8.04
N GLU A 306 -4.76 -8.01 8.28
CA GLU A 306 -5.32 -7.98 9.64
C GLU A 306 -5.22 -9.35 10.35
N GLY A 307 -5.02 -10.45 9.60
CA GLY A 307 -4.91 -11.79 10.17
C GLY A 307 -6.25 -12.42 10.54
N LYS A 308 -7.37 -11.92 9.99
CA LYS A 308 -8.70 -12.47 10.20
C LYS A 308 -8.96 -13.62 9.24
N ASP A 309 -8.92 -14.84 9.75
CA ASP A 309 -9.14 -16.05 8.95
C ASP A 309 -10.64 -16.22 8.59
N TYR A 310 -10.91 -16.94 7.50
CA TYR A 310 -12.26 -17.35 7.13
C TYR A 310 -12.71 -18.51 8.02
N PRO A 311 -14.02 -18.60 8.33
CA PRO A 311 -14.52 -19.73 9.09
C PRO A 311 -14.27 -21.04 8.31
N TYR A 312 -13.56 -21.96 8.96
CA TYR A 312 -13.02 -23.18 8.33
C TYR A 312 -14.07 -23.99 7.57
N ALA A 313 -15.29 -24.08 8.12
CA ALA A 313 -16.39 -24.85 7.53
C ALA A 313 -16.85 -24.33 6.16
N TYR A 314 -16.67 -23.03 5.87
CA TYR A 314 -17.11 -22.42 4.61
C TYR A 314 -15.97 -22.27 3.60
N VAL A 315 -14.76 -21.96 4.09
CA VAL A 315 -13.58 -21.81 3.23
C VAL A 315 -12.49 -22.71 3.78
N ARG A 316 -12.50 -23.99 3.37
CA ARG A 316 -11.50 -24.98 3.82
C ARG A 316 -10.09 -24.61 3.40
N TRP A 317 -9.92 -24.10 2.19
CA TRP A 317 -8.63 -23.94 1.53
C TRP A 317 -8.30 -22.47 1.32
N THR A 318 -7.65 -21.88 2.30
CA THR A 318 -7.11 -20.52 2.27
C THR A 318 -5.64 -20.53 1.83
N GLU A 319 -5.04 -19.35 1.66
CA GLU A 319 -3.63 -19.18 1.29
C GLU A 319 -2.68 -19.99 2.18
N ASN A 320 -2.80 -19.90 3.51
CA ASN A 320 -1.95 -20.65 4.44
C ASN A 320 -2.21 -22.17 4.39
N ARG A 321 -3.48 -22.60 4.34
CA ARG A 321 -3.84 -24.02 4.30
C ARG A 321 -3.46 -24.69 2.97
N ASN A 322 -3.38 -23.93 1.87
CA ASN A 322 -2.75 -24.39 0.63
C ASN A 322 -1.23 -24.60 0.82
N MET A 323 -0.54 -23.69 1.50
CA MET A 323 0.89 -23.84 1.80
C MET A 323 1.15 -25.02 2.74
N GLU A 324 0.37 -25.17 3.81
CA GLU A 324 0.45 -26.30 4.75
C GLU A 324 0.29 -27.64 4.01
N ALA A 325 -0.77 -27.79 3.21
CA ALA A 325 -1.01 -29.00 2.44
C ALA A 325 0.13 -29.30 1.45
N TYR A 326 0.74 -28.29 0.85
CA TYR A 326 1.91 -28.48 -0.01
C TYR A 326 3.16 -28.91 0.79
N LEU A 327 3.41 -28.32 1.96
CA LEU A 327 4.50 -28.72 2.85
C LEU A 327 4.33 -30.16 3.33
N GLU A 328 3.10 -30.63 3.58
CA GLU A 328 2.81 -32.03 3.87
C GLU A 328 3.18 -32.96 2.71
N LEU A 329 2.95 -32.54 1.45
CA LEU A 329 3.36 -33.31 0.27
C LEU A 329 4.89 -33.41 0.16
N LEU A 330 5.62 -32.35 0.52
CA LEU A 330 7.09 -32.37 0.63
C LEU A 330 7.56 -33.29 1.76
N ALA A 331 6.94 -33.22 2.94
CA ALA A 331 7.26 -34.08 4.08
C ALA A 331 7.08 -35.56 3.73
N ASN A 332 6.01 -35.89 3.00
CA ASN A 332 5.70 -37.23 2.52
C ASN A 332 6.46 -37.63 1.25
N LYS A 333 7.43 -36.81 0.80
CA LYS A 333 8.26 -37.05 -0.40
C LYS A 333 7.45 -37.33 -1.67
N LYS A 334 6.26 -36.71 -1.77
CA LYS A 334 5.41 -36.76 -2.96
C LYS A 334 5.82 -35.72 -4.01
N ILE A 335 6.57 -34.71 -3.59
CA ILE A 335 7.11 -33.66 -4.46
C ILE A 335 8.64 -33.68 -4.34
N ASP A 336 9.33 -33.74 -5.47
CA ASP A 336 10.77 -33.55 -5.57
C ASP A 336 11.06 -32.13 -6.08
N PHE A 337 11.05 -31.18 -5.14
CA PHE A 337 11.28 -29.77 -5.46
C PHE A 337 12.76 -29.48 -5.76
N LEU A 338 13.70 -30.11 -5.06
CA LEU A 338 15.12 -29.80 -5.19
C LEU A 338 15.66 -30.05 -6.59
N SER A 339 15.12 -31.05 -7.30
CA SER A 339 15.48 -31.30 -8.70
C SER A 339 15.05 -30.20 -9.68
N LEU A 340 14.16 -29.28 -9.27
CA LEU A 340 13.76 -28.10 -10.06
C LEU A 340 14.71 -26.91 -9.86
N ILE A 341 15.60 -26.96 -8.86
CA ILE A 341 16.51 -25.87 -8.52
C ILE A 341 17.78 -25.96 -9.36
N GLY A 342 18.07 -24.91 -10.14
CA GLY A 342 19.28 -24.81 -10.95
C GLY A 342 20.53 -24.35 -10.19
N GLY A 343 20.38 -23.89 -8.95
CA GLY A 343 21.50 -23.43 -8.14
C GLY A 343 21.07 -22.71 -6.86
N ARG A 344 22.01 -22.61 -5.94
CA ARG A 344 21.93 -21.80 -4.73
C ARG A 344 22.95 -20.69 -4.85
N TYR A 345 22.52 -19.46 -4.59
CA TYR A 345 23.34 -18.27 -4.65
C TYR A 345 23.27 -17.57 -3.31
N SER A 346 24.34 -16.96 -2.84
CA SER A 346 24.24 -16.04 -1.70
C SER A 346 23.41 -14.82 -2.09
N LEU A 347 22.83 -14.12 -1.10
CA LEU A 347 22.14 -12.85 -1.32
C LEU A 347 23.02 -11.84 -2.11
N LEU A 348 24.34 -11.87 -1.90
CA LEU A 348 25.30 -10.99 -2.58
C LEU A 348 25.45 -11.32 -4.07
N GLU A 349 25.11 -12.54 -4.48
CA GLU A 349 25.16 -13.02 -5.86
C GLU A 349 23.80 -12.95 -6.56
N ALA A 350 22.82 -12.25 -5.97
CA ALA A 350 21.47 -12.15 -6.53
C ALA A 350 21.49 -11.70 -8.00
N GLU A 351 22.34 -10.73 -8.38
CA GLU A 351 22.45 -10.30 -9.78
C GLU A 351 22.81 -11.47 -10.74
N MET A 352 23.71 -12.37 -10.32
CA MET A 352 24.09 -13.55 -11.10
C MET A 352 22.94 -14.55 -11.20
N ALA A 353 22.23 -14.78 -10.10
CA ALA A 353 21.06 -15.65 -10.05
C ALA A 353 19.96 -15.18 -11.03
N PHE A 354 19.66 -13.87 -11.04
CA PHE A 354 18.72 -13.28 -11.98
C PHE A 354 19.19 -13.33 -13.43
N LYS A 355 20.48 -13.14 -13.70
CA LYS A 355 21.06 -13.30 -15.05
C LYS A 355 20.94 -14.73 -15.57
N LEU A 356 21.17 -15.74 -14.72
CA LEU A 356 20.99 -17.15 -15.11
C LEU A 356 19.57 -17.44 -15.58
N LEU A 357 18.56 -16.89 -14.89
CA LEU A 357 17.15 -17.03 -15.28
C LEU A 357 16.76 -16.29 -16.58
N GLN A 358 17.63 -15.42 -17.09
CA GLN A 358 17.47 -14.75 -18.38
C GLN A 358 18.20 -15.48 -19.53
N SER A 359 18.97 -16.52 -19.24
CA SER A 359 19.71 -17.27 -20.24
C SER A 359 18.83 -18.26 -21.03
N ASP A 360 19.31 -18.71 -22.18
CA ASP A 360 18.61 -19.70 -23.02
C ASP A 360 18.45 -21.06 -22.32
N LYS A 361 19.41 -21.41 -21.43
CA LYS A 361 19.40 -22.62 -20.59
C LYS A 361 18.93 -22.31 -19.17
N LYS A 362 17.90 -21.48 -19.01
CA LYS A 362 17.40 -21.10 -17.69
C LYS A 362 16.81 -22.31 -16.94
N PRO A 363 17.15 -22.48 -15.65
CA PRO A 363 16.52 -23.49 -14.80
C PRO A 363 15.06 -23.11 -14.46
N PHE A 364 14.32 -24.02 -13.84
CA PHE A 364 12.94 -23.74 -13.41
C PHE A 364 12.90 -22.69 -12.30
N ALA A 365 13.83 -22.76 -11.35
CA ALA A 365 14.02 -21.77 -10.31
C ALA A 365 15.45 -21.80 -9.75
N VAL A 366 15.79 -20.79 -8.95
CA VAL A 366 17.03 -20.71 -8.17
C VAL A 366 16.71 -20.22 -6.75
N LEU A 367 17.57 -20.58 -5.79
CA LEU A 367 17.43 -20.14 -4.41
C LEU A 367 18.46 -19.07 -4.08
N LEU A 368 18.04 -18.03 -3.37
CA LEU A 368 18.93 -17.18 -2.61
C LEU A 368 19.06 -17.75 -1.20
N SER A 369 20.30 -17.82 -0.73
CA SER A 369 20.69 -18.19 0.62
C SER A 369 21.20 -16.97 1.36
N TYR A 370 20.97 -16.96 2.66
CA TYR A 370 21.30 -15.85 3.53
C TYR A 370 22.36 -16.30 4.54
N PRO A 371 23.39 -15.49 4.80
CA PRO A 371 24.36 -15.82 5.84
C PRO A 371 23.65 -15.90 7.19
N GLN A 372 23.83 -17.00 7.90
CA GLN A 372 23.37 -17.10 9.28
C GLN A 372 24.16 -16.09 10.11
N SER A 373 23.50 -15.06 10.61
CA SER A 373 24.15 -14.21 11.62
C SER A 373 24.16 -15.00 12.92
N LEU A 374 25.29 -15.64 13.24
CA LEU A 374 25.56 -16.28 14.54
C LEU A 374 25.60 -15.28 15.72
N THR A 375 25.16 -14.04 15.52
CA THR A 375 25.11 -12.99 16.53
C THR A 375 23.71 -12.39 16.59
N HIS A 376 22.86 -12.99 17.43
CA HIS A 376 21.68 -12.32 18.00
C HIS A 376 22.12 -11.23 18.99
N GLU A 377 22.85 -10.21 18.51
CA GLU A 377 23.28 -9.05 19.33
C GLU A 377 23.28 -7.72 18.56
N LYS A 378 22.38 -7.58 17.58
CA LYS A 378 21.89 -6.24 17.23
C LYS A 378 20.44 -6.10 17.65
N GLU A 379 20.22 -6.30 18.94
CA GLU A 379 19.08 -5.70 19.60
C GLU A 379 19.22 -4.17 19.53
N SER A 380 18.31 -3.59 18.76
CA SER A 380 17.60 -2.39 19.17
C SER A 380 17.34 -2.43 20.69
N SER A 381 18.04 -1.61 21.45
CA SER A 381 17.50 -0.86 22.60
C SER A 381 18.65 -0.22 23.37
N THR A 382 19.23 0.84 22.82
CA THR A 382 19.74 1.85 23.76
C THR A 382 18.51 2.47 24.40
N PHE A 383 18.28 2.12 25.67
CA PHE A 383 17.55 2.97 26.60
C PHE A 383 18.11 4.39 26.43
N VAL A 384 17.34 5.26 25.77
CA VAL A 384 17.72 6.67 25.67
C VAL A 384 17.03 7.41 26.79
N SER A 385 17.83 7.85 27.75
CA SER A 385 17.48 8.92 28.68
C SER A 385 16.69 9.98 27.92
N LEU A 386 15.47 10.29 28.38
CA LEU A 386 14.65 11.40 27.85
C LEU A 386 15.47 12.69 27.98
N ALA A 387 16.24 12.99 26.95
CA ALA A 387 17.10 14.15 26.93
C ALA A 387 16.25 15.41 27.07
N ALA A 388 16.80 16.42 27.73
CA ALA A 388 16.22 17.75 27.80
C ALA A 388 15.88 18.25 26.38
N PRO A 389 14.84 19.08 26.21
CA PRO A 389 14.47 19.61 24.90
C PRO A 389 15.68 20.26 24.22
N ALA A 390 15.96 19.86 22.99
CA ALA A 390 17.06 20.42 22.22
C ALA A 390 16.80 21.91 21.97
N LYS A 391 17.74 22.78 22.35
CA LYS A 391 17.72 24.17 21.88
C LYS A 391 17.89 24.18 20.36
N ILE A 392 17.07 24.98 19.67
CA ILE A 392 17.19 25.17 18.23
C ILE A 392 18.38 26.11 17.99
N GLU A 393 19.56 25.55 17.78
CA GLU A 393 20.76 26.28 17.36
C GLU A 393 20.94 26.09 15.84
N GLY A 394 20.63 27.13 15.06
CA GLY A 394 20.69 27.07 13.60
C GLY A 394 19.41 26.54 12.96
N LYS A 395 19.49 25.40 12.25
CA LYS A 395 18.34 24.83 11.53
C LYS A 395 17.46 23.97 12.44
N ILE A 396 16.18 23.92 12.13
CA ILE A 396 15.21 23.01 12.74
C ILE A 396 15.49 21.60 12.20
N GLU A 397 15.78 20.68 13.11
CA GLU A 397 16.14 19.29 12.79
C GLU A 397 14.86 18.46 12.82
N VAL A 398 14.48 17.96 11.65
CA VAL A 398 13.15 17.37 11.41
C VAL A 398 13.25 15.85 11.30
N GLY A 399 12.42 15.16 12.09
CA GLY A 399 12.09 13.75 11.90
C GLY A 399 10.73 13.61 11.21
N ILE A 400 10.65 12.93 10.08
CA ILE A 400 9.39 12.70 9.36
C ILE A 400 8.90 11.27 9.62
N ILE A 401 7.71 11.12 10.21
CA ILE A 401 7.03 9.85 10.42
C ILE A 401 5.89 9.72 9.41
N GLY A 402 5.98 8.70 8.56
CA GLY A 402 5.07 8.51 7.44
C GLY A 402 5.50 9.33 6.23
N LEU A 403 5.37 8.74 5.04
CA LEU A 403 5.65 9.43 3.79
C LEU A 403 4.61 9.01 2.75
N GLY A 404 3.36 9.37 3.02
CA GLY A 404 2.23 9.13 2.12
C GLY A 404 2.35 9.88 0.80
N GLY A 405 1.40 9.64 -0.12
CA GLY A 405 1.38 10.32 -1.42
C GLY A 405 1.36 11.85 -1.31
N PHE A 406 0.67 12.40 -0.31
CA PHE A 406 0.69 13.84 -0.06
C PHE A 406 2.07 14.31 0.42
N ALA A 407 2.63 13.69 1.45
CA ALA A 407 3.93 14.05 2.00
C ALA A 407 5.07 13.99 0.97
N LYS A 408 5.10 12.95 0.12
CA LYS A 408 6.08 12.79 -0.97
C LYS A 408 6.02 13.92 -2.00
N THR A 409 4.84 14.51 -2.19
CA THR A 409 4.55 15.37 -3.35
C THR A 409 4.25 16.82 -2.98
N VAL A 410 4.08 17.13 -1.70
CA VAL A 410 3.83 18.48 -1.18
C VAL A 410 4.80 18.80 -0.04
N LEU A 411 4.69 18.09 1.09
CA LEU A 411 5.44 18.44 2.30
C LEU A 411 6.95 18.34 2.11
N LEU A 412 7.47 17.17 1.74
CA LEU A 412 8.92 16.97 1.61
C LEU A 412 9.53 17.94 0.59
N PRO A 413 8.98 18.15 -0.62
CA PRO A 413 9.45 19.21 -1.51
C PRO A 413 9.46 20.61 -0.90
N ASN A 414 8.43 21.00 -0.13
CA ASN A 414 8.39 22.32 0.50
C ASN A 414 9.43 22.45 1.63
N PHE A 415 9.62 21.43 2.47
CA PHE A 415 10.72 21.40 3.43
C PHE A 415 12.09 21.56 2.75
N LEU A 416 12.31 20.90 1.61
CA LEU A 416 13.56 21.01 0.86
C LEU A 416 13.75 22.39 0.20
N LYS A 417 12.67 23.10 -0.14
CA LYS A 417 12.75 24.52 -0.57
C LYS A 417 13.20 25.41 0.58
N LEU A 418 12.72 25.12 1.80
CA LEU A 418 13.04 25.84 3.03
C LEU A 418 14.29 25.27 3.74
N LYS A 419 15.28 24.80 2.97
CA LYS A 419 16.53 24.20 3.50
C LYS A 419 17.38 25.13 4.36
N ASN A 420 17.11 26.43 4.35
CA ASN A 420 17.79 27.40 5.21
C ASN A 420 17.22 27.38 6.64
N ASP A 421 15.96 26.99 6.79
CA ASP A 421 15.27 26.91 8.07
C ASP A 421 15.21 25.47 8.59
N PHE A 422 15.01 24.50 7.71
CA PHE A 422 14.85 23.10 8.05
C PHE A 422 16.00 22.24 7.52
N HIS A 423 16.31 21.21 8.29
CA HIS A 423 17.15 20.10 7.88
C HIS A 423 16.43 18.79 8.21
N ILE A 424 16.18 17.97 7.18
CA ILE A 424 15.52 16.68 7.38
C ILE A 424 16.54 15.70 7.91
N ARG A 425 16.53 15.46 9.21
CA ARG A 425 17.48 14.61 9.91
C ARG A 425 17.16 13.13 9.75
N GLY A 426 15.88 12.78 9.82
CA GLY A 426 15.44 11.40 9.77
C GLY A 426 14.11 11.18 9.06
N ILE A 427 13.99 10.05 8.37
CA ILE A 427 12.75 9.63 7.70
C ILE A 427 12.37 8.23 8.17
N CYS A 428 11.14 8.10 8.66
CA CYS A 428 10.52 6.85 9.09
C CYS A 428 9.36 6.48 8.17
N THR A 429 9.43 5.30 7.52
CA THR A 429 8.31 4.74 6.76
C THR A 429 8.22 3.23 6.96
N HIS A 430 7.04 2.64 6.81
CA HIS A 430 6.86 1.18 6.89
C HIS A 430 7.59 0.42 5.76
N LYS A 431 8.01 1.10 4.68
CA LYS A 431 8.75 0.49 3.57
C LYS A 431 10.22 0.87 3.64
N ALA A 432 11.07 -0.07 4.02
CA ALA A 432 12.51 0.15 4.18
C ALA A 432 13.17 0.80 2.95
N ALA A 433 12.84 0.35 1.73
CA ALA A 433 13.36 0.92 0.49
C ALA A 433 12.93 2.38 0.27
N GLU A 434 11.69 2.74 0.64
CA GLU A 434 11.22 4.12 0.56
C GLU A 434 11.92 5.00 1.60
N ALA A 435 12.05 4.54 2.85
CA ALA A 435 12.75 5.27 3.91
C ALA A 435 14.18 5.64 3.46
N LYS A 436 14.93 4.67 2.93
CA LYS A 436 16.28 4.90 2.42
C LYS A 436 16.30 5.87 1.23
N TYR A 437 15.48 5.63 0.22
CA TYR A 437 15.47 6.45 -0.99
C TYR A 437 15.19 7.92 -0.67
N PHE A 438 14.16 8.18 0.14
CA PHE A 438 13.82 9.56 0.49
C PHE A 438 14.83 10.18 1.43
N ALA A 439 15.43 9.42 2.36
CA ALA A 439 16.52 9.91 3.21
C ALA A 439 17.73 10.35 2.37
N GLN A 440 18.14 9.55 1.38
CA GLN A 440 19.21 9.94 0.46
C GLN A 440 18.85 11.20 -0.34
N LYS A 441 17.60 11.28 -0.83
CA LYS A 441 17.11 12.42 -1.60
C LYS A 441 17.08 13.72 -0.79
N SER A 442 16.79 13.64 0.51
CA SER A 442 16.75 14.79 1.41
C SER A 442 18.09 15.09 2.09
N GLY A 443 19.11 14.25 1.90
CA GLY A 443 20.38 14.36 2.62
C GLY A 443 20.30 13.99 4.10
N SER A 444 19.30 13.20 4.50
CA SER A 444 19.06 12.78 5.88
C SER A 444 20.07 11.77 6.37
N GLN A 445 20.42 11.86 7.66
CA GLN A 445 21.35 10.93 8.31
C GLN A 445 20.66 9.64 8.76
N ILE A 446 19.34 9.67 8.97
CA ILE A 446 18.58 8.54 9.50
C ILE A 446 17.52 8.09 8.50
N ALA A 447 17.52 6.81 8.17
CA ALA A 447 16.42 6.11 7.53
C ALA A 447 15.99 4.98 8.46
N THR A 448 14.71 4.91 8.81
CA THR A 448 14.20 3.88 9.73
C THR A 448 12.79 3.42 9.34
N THR A 449 12.37 2.29 9.91
CA THR A 449 10.99 1.79 9.90
C THR A 449 10.34 1.88 11.29
N ASN A 450 11.11 2.19 12.34
CA ASN A 450 10.63 2.43 13.70
C ASN A 450 10.65 3.92 14.02
N TYR A 451 9.50 4.50 14.35
CA TYR A 451 9.43 5.93 14.63
C TYR A 451 10.09 6.31 15.96
N GLU A 452 10.20 5.36 16.89
CA GLU A 452 10.85 5.57 18.20
C GLU A 452 12.33 5.97 18.03
N ASP A 453 13.01 5.51 16.99
CA ASP A 453 14.38 5.91 16.68
C ASP A 453 14.49 7.42 16.44
N LEU A 454 13.45 8.03 15.84
CA LEU A 454 13.40 9.49 15.62
C LEU A 454 13.05 10.24 16.91
N LEU A 455 12.22 9.66 17.77
CA LEU A 455 11.88 10.26 19.06
C LEU A 455 13.08 10.24 20.01
N ALA A 456 13.88 9.18 19.95
CA ALA A 456 15.08 8.99 20.76
C ALA A 456 16.26 9.88 20.33
N ASP A 457 16.30 10.39 19.10
CA ASP A 457 17.39 11.26 18.67
C ASP A 457 17.30 12.64 19.37
N PRO A 458 18.27 13.01 20.23
CA PRO A 458 18.21 14.25 20.99
C PRO A 458 18.36 15.49 20.11
N LYS A 459 18.86 15.39 18.87
CA LYS A 459 19.01 16.54 17.98
C LYS A 459 17.73 16.88 17.23
N ILE A 460 16.83 15.91 17.04
CA ILE A 460 15.52 16.17 16.42
C ILE A 460 14.69 17.06 17.35
N ASN A 461 14.19 18.18 16.82
CA ASN A 461 13.38 19.14 17.57
C ASN A 461 11.95 19.29 17.02
N LEU A 462 11.70 18.85 15.78
CA LEU A 462 10.38 18.81 15.17
C LEU A 462 10.09 17.40 14.62
N ILE A 463 8.95 16.84 15.00
CA ILE A 463 8.39 15.63 14.40
C ILE A 463 7.26 16.00 13.45
N VAL A 464 7.38 15.58 12.20
CA VAL A 464 6.35 15.72 11.16
C VAL A 464 5.61 14.40 11.02
N ILE A 465 4.31 14.38 11.33
CA ILE A 465 3.45 13.20 11.25
C ILE A 465 2.60 13.30 9.99
N SER A 466 2.79 12.37 9.05
CA SER A 466 2.00 12.29 7.81
C SER A 466 1.58 10.85 7.48
N THR A 467 1.05 10.19 8.52
CA THR A 467 0.61 8.79 8.52
C THR A 467 -0.88 8.67 8.17
N ARG A 468 -1.52 7.56 8.53
CA ARG A 468 -2.98 7.42 8.45
C ARG A 468 -3.61 8.18 9.63
N HIS A 469 -4.84 8.68 9.46
CA HIS A 469 -5.46 9.56 10.43
C HIS A 469 -5.60 8.91 11.81
N ASN A 470 -5.96 7.62 11.86
CA ASN A 470 -6.09 6.85 13.10
C ASN A 470 -4.80 6.73 13.93
N THR A 471 -3.63 6.98 13.34
CA THR A 471 -2.35 6.95 14.08
C THR A 471 -1.88 8.32 14.55
N HIS A 472 -2.55 9.42 14.14
CA HIS A 472 -2.08 10.78 14.43
C HIS A 472 -2.03 11.06 15.92
N ALA A 473 -3.13 10.87 16.66
CA ALA A 473 -3.20 11.21 18.07
C ALA A 473 -2.13 10.50 18.91
N ALA A 474 -1.96 9.18 18.71
CA ALA A 474 -0.95 8.39 19.41
C ALA A 474 0.48 8.85 19.09
N LEU A 475 0.78 9.20 17.84
CA LEU A 475 2.10 9.69 17.44
C LEU A 475 2.37 11.12 17.94
N VAL A 476 1.36 11.99 17.98
CA VAL A 476 1.45 13.33 18.58
C VAL A 476 1.77 13.17 20.07
N GLU A 477 1.01 12.35 20.78
CA GLU A 477 1.24 12.05 22.20
C GLU A 477 2.66 11.52 22.45
N ALA A 478 3.11 10.53 21.68
CA ALA A 478 4.45 9.97 21.82
C ALA A 478 5.54 11.02 21.58
N SER A 479 5.35 11.90 20.60
CA SER A 479 6.29 12.98 20.27
C SER A 479 6.37 14.03 21.38
N LEU A 480 5.22 14.42 21.93
CA LEU A 480 5.15 15.37 23.05
C LEU A 480 5.80 14.81 24.32
N LYS A 481 5.56 13.53 24.63
CA LYS A 481 6.20 12.82 25.74
C LYS A 481 7.73 12.72 25.59
N ALA A 482 8.20 12.65 24.35
CA ALA A 482 9.63 12.73 24.00
C ALA A 482 10.17 14.17 23.92
N SER A 483 9.40 15.16 24.40
CA SER A 483 9.76 16.59 24.40
C SER A 483 10.11 17.14 23.01
N LYS A 484 9.37 16.72 21.98
CA LYS A 484 9.50 17.20 20.59
C LYS A 484 8.35 18.14 20.23
N ASN A 485 8.63 19.16 19.42
CA ASN A 485 7.57 19.92 18.75
C ASN A 485 6.96 19.06 17.65
N VAL A 486 5.72 19.35 17.27
CA VAL A 486 4.97 18.50 16.34
C VAL A 486 4.35 19.33 15.22
N PHE A 487 4.52 18.87 13.99
CA PHE A 487 3.64 19.19 12.87
C PHE A 487 2.89 17.92 12.51
N VAL A 488 1.56 17.94 12.57
CA VAL A 488 0.73 16.79 12.21
C VAL A 488 -0.14 17.17 11.03
N GLU A 489 -0.07 16.39 9.96
CA GLU A 489 -1.05 16.49 8.89
C GLU A 489 -2.45 16.29 9.45
N LYS A 490 -3.43 17.00 8.89
CA LYS A 490 -4.81 16.87 9.37
C LYS A 490 -5.36 15.45 9.14
N PRO A 491 -6.33 15.03 9.98
CA PRO A 491 -6.81 15.70 11.19
C PRO A 491 -5.87 15.51 12.38
N LEU A 492 -6.06 16.28 13.45
CA LEU A 492 -5.33 16.06 14.70
C LEU A 492 -5.61 14.68 15.33
N CYS A 493 -6.89 14.31 15.37
CA CYS A 493 -7.39 13.06 15.94
C CYS A 493 -8.73 12.66 15.31
N LEU A 494 -9.23 11.47 15.65
CA LEU A 494 -10.52 10.96 15.15
C LEU A 494 -11.63 10.95 16.22
N THR A 495 -11.27 11.09 17.50
CA THR A 495 -12.24 11.02 18.60
C THR A 495 -12.07 12.16 19.60
N LEU A 496 -13.14 12.43 20.36
CA LEU A 496 -13.12 13.42 21.44
C LEU A 496 -12.17 13.00 22.58
N ALA A 497 -12.15 11.72 22.94
CA ALA A 497 -11.26 11.20 23.98
C ALA A 497 -9.78 11.38 23.62
N GLU A 498 -9.40 11.18 22.36
CA GLU A 498 -8.06 11.49 21.87
C GLU A 498 -7.76 13.00 21.97
N LEU A 499 -8.71 13.85 21.59
CA LEU A 499 -8.55 15.31 21.66
C LEU A 499 -8.34 15.78 23.10
N GLU A 500 -9.15 15.30 24.04
CA GLU A 500 -9.05 15.63 25.47
C GLU A 500 -7.69 15.23 26.05
N LYS A 501 -7.21 14.05 25.67
CA LYS A 501 -5.88 13.56 26.09
C LYS A 501 -4.76 14.46 25.56
N LEU A 502 -4.84 14.89 24.30
CA LEU A 502 -3.86 15.82 23.72
C LEU A 502 -3.94 17.21 24.35
N ASP A 503 -5.15 17.71 24.62
CA ASP A 503 -5.39 18.99 25.29
C ASP A 503 -4.77 19.01 26.69
N GLN A 504 -4.91 17.92 27.44
CA GLN A 504 -4.24 17.78 28.74
C GLN A 504 -2.72 17.83 28.60
N LEU A 505 -2.13 17.08 27.66
CA LEU A 505 -0.67 17.05 27.46
C LEU A 505 -0.07 18.39 27.05
N VAL A 506 -0.81 19.21 26.31
CA VAL A 506 -0.35 20.54 25.89
C VAL A 506 -0.49 21.55 27.03
N LYS A 507 -1.54 21.45 27.86
CA LYS A 507 -1.78 22.33 29.01
C LYS A 507 -0.91 22.01 30.22
N GLU A 508 -0.55 20.74 30.39
CA GLU A 508 0.29 20.22 31.47
C GLU A 508 1.58 19.61 30.89
N PRO A 509 2.43 20.40 30.22
CA PRO A 509 3.62 19.86 29.60
C PRO A 509 4.67 19.49 30.65
N LYS A 510 5.61 18.61 30.27
CA LYS A 510 6.76 18.25 31.10
C LYS A 510 7.52 19.51 31.53
N GLU A 511 7.96 19.55 32.79
CA GLU A 511 8.70 20.69 33.35
C GLU A 511 9.88 21.09 32.46
N GLY A 512 10.01 22.39 32.18
CA GLY A 512 11.06 22.96 31.31
C GLY A 512 10.81 22.79 29.81
N PHE A 513 9.70 22.19 29.39
CA PHE A 513 9.31 22.05 27.98
C PHE A 513 8.00 22.78 27.69
N ASN A 514 8.03 23.68 26.71
CA ASN A 514 6.82 24.29 26.15
C ASN A 514 6.60 23.73 24.73
N PRO A 515 5.66 22.80 24.52
CA PRO A 515 5.43 22.19 23.23
C PRO A 515 4.82 23.18 22.24
N LEU A 516 5.22 23.08 20.97
CA LEU A 516 4.48 23.68 19.85
C LEU A 516 3.91 22.57 18.99
N VAL A 517 2.59 22.60 18.80
CA VAL A 517 1.86 21.67 17.92
C VAL A 517 1.21 22.46 16.80
N MET A 518 1.48 22.07 15.57
CA MET A 518 0.82 22.62 14.40
C MET A 518 0.06 21.51 13.70
N VAL A 519 -1.22 21.75 13.42
CA VAL A 519 -2.00 20.90 12.51
C VAL A 519 -1.89 21.49 11.11
N GLY A 520 -1.86 20.64 10.08
CA GLY A 520 -1.81 21.01 8.67
C GLY A 520 -3.04 21.76 8.15
N PHE A 521 -3.51 22.78 8.85
CA PHE A 521 -4.61 23.65 8.46
C PHE A 521 -4.14 24.76 7.52
N ASN A 522 -3.62 24.35 6.37
CA ASN A 522 -2.92 25.23 5.46
C ASN A 522 -3.74 26.40 4.88
N ARG A 523 -5.08 26.30 4.83
CA ARG A 523 -5.97 27.25 4.12
C ARG A 523 -5.81 28.70 4.59
N ARG A 524 -5.67 28.91 5.91
CA ARG A 524 -5.49 30.23 6.51
C ARG A 524 -4.21 30.94 6.03
N PHE A 525 -3.19 30.18 5.66
CA PHE A 525 -1.91 30.70 5.15
C PHE A 525 -1.91 30.92 3.63
N SER A 526 -3.03 30.63 2.94
CA SER A 526 -3.09 30.85 1.50
C SER A 526 -2.94 32.34 1.17
N PRO A 527 -2.27 32.70 0.07
CA PRO A 527 -2.12 34.11 -0.31
C PRO A 527 -3.47 34.79 -0.57
N PHE A 528 -4.50 34.03 -0.93
CA PHE A 528 -5.86 34.52 -1.11
C PHE A 528 -6.51 34.90 0.21
N VAL A 529 -6.39 34.06 1.23
CA VAL A 529 -6.93 34.35 2.57
C VAL A 529 -6.14 35.49 3.23
N ASN A 530 -4.81 35.51 3.11
CA ASN A 530 -3.98 36.62 3.57
C ASN A 530 -4.36 37.96 2.93
N LYS A 531 -4.89 37.94 1.69
CA LYS A 531 -5.40 39.14 1.01
C LYS A 531 -6.81 39.53 1.46
N ILE A 532 -7.61 38.57 1.93
CA ILE A 532 -8.96 38.77 2.44
C ILE A 532 -8.94 39.36 3.85
N MET A 533 -8.10 38.81 4.74
CA MET A 533 -8.13 39.14 6.18
C MET A 533 -8.10 40.64 6.47
N PRO A 534 -7.18 41.46 5.93
CA PRO A 534 -7.15 42.90 6.22
C PRO A 534 -8.39 43.67 5.77
N LEU A 535 -9.23 43.09 4.89
CA LEU A 535 -10.45 43.72 4.38
C LEU A 535 -11.69 43.44 5.24
N ILE A 536 -11.59 42.44 6.13
CA ILE A 536 -12.67 41.97 7.01
C ILE A 536 -12.27 42.03 8.50
N GLU A 537 -11.01 42.32 8.81
CA GLU A 537 -10.54 42.67 10.15
C GLU A 537 -11.16 44.00 10.59
N ASN A 538 -11.42 44.14 11.90
CA ASN A 538 -12.04 45.32 12.52
C ASN A 538 -13.41 45.72 11.94
N ARG A 539 -14.14 44.74 11.37
CA ARG A 539 -15.55 44.90 10.97
C ARG A 539 -16.45 45.21 12.16
N HIS A 540 -17.56 45.91 11.92
CA HIS A 540 -18.60 46.20 12.93
C HIS A 540 -19.74 45.18 12.88
N ASN A 541 -19.99 44.59 11.71
CA ASN A 541 -21.07 43.64 11.49
C ASN A 541 -20.56 42.20 11.35
N PRO A 542 -21.38 41.18 11.67
CA PRO A 542 -21.02 39.79 11.49
C PRO A 542 -20.78 39.43 10.00
N LEU A 543 -19.91 38.45 9.77
CA LEU A 543 -19.69 37.83 8.46
C LEU A 543 -20.76 36.78 8.15
N GLU A 544 -21.05 36.66 6.86
CA GLU A 544 -21.66 35.48 6.26
C GLU A 544 -20.63 34.80 5.35
N VAL A 545 -20.42 33.50 5.55
CA VAL A 545 -19.47 32.70 4.76
C VAL A 545 -20.21 31.53 4.13
N TYR A 546 -20.03 31.36 2.82
CA TYR A 546 -20.58 30.23 2.08
C TYR A 546 -19.47 29.48 1.37
N TYR A 547 -19.30 28.18 1.68
CA TYR A 547 -18.23 27.33 1.15
C TYR A 547 -18.82 26.10 0.46
N VAL A 548 -18.41 25.85 -0.78
CA VAL A 548 -18.80 24.68 -1.57
C VAL A 548 -17.57 23.80 -1.84
N VAL A 549 -17.72 22.51 -1.55
CA VAL A 549 -16.73 21.48 -1.84
C VAL A 549 -17.35 20.44 -2.77
N ASN A 550 -16.71 20.28 -3.92
CA ASN A 550 -17.01 19.28 -4.94
C ASN A 550 -15.84 18.29 -5.05
N ASP A 551 -15.83 17.27 -4.20
CA ASP A 551 -14.72 16.32 -4.12
C ASP A 551 -15.04 15.01 -4.86
N ASN A 552 -14.04 14.25 -5.27
CA ASN A 552 -14.30 13.06 -6.11
C ASN A 552 -14.87 11.92 -5.28
N TYR A 553 -15.71 11.07 -5.86
CA TYR A 553 -16.18 9.85 -5.22
C TYR A 553 -15.03 8.91 -4.81
N LEU A 554 -15.16 8.30 -3.62
CA LEU A 554 -14.32 7.21 -3.15
C LEU A 554 -15.22 6.05 -2.69
N PRO A 555 -14.92 4.80 -3.06
CA PRO A 555 -15.74 3.68 -2.64
C PRO A 555 -15.69 3.48 -1.12
N PRO A 556 -16.72 2.90 -0.49
CA PRO A 556 -16.73 2.63 0.96
C PRO A 556 -15.54 1.81 1.46
N SER A 557 -14.96 0.95 0.61
CA SER A 557 -13.76 0.15 0.92
C SER A 557 -12.46 0.94 0.92
N HIS A 558 -12.46 2.20 0.48
CA HIS A 558 -11.26 3.02 0.49
C HIS A 558 -10.93 3.47 1.92
N TRP A 559 -9.64 3.43 2.30
CA TRP A 559 -9.16 3.71 3.67
C TRP A 559 -9.69 5.00 4.33
N VAL A 560 -9.99 6.03 3.54
CA VAL A 560 -10.57 7.30 4.04
C VAL A 560 -11.92 7.04 4.72
N ASN A 561 -12.69 6.09 4.19
CA ASN A 561 -14.04 5.76 4.64
C ASN A 561 -14.06 4.60 5.63
N THR A 562 -12.90 4.00 5.94
CA THR A 562 -12.76 3.00 7.00
C THR A 562 -12.36 3.67 8.32
N GLN A 563 -12.21 2.86 9.37
CA GLN A 563 -11.74 3.32 10.68
C GLN A 563 -10.34 3.97 10.62
N GLU A 564 -9.51 3.64 9.63
CA GLU A 564 -8.19 4.29 9.45
C GLU A 564 -8.30 5.78 9.11
N GLY A 565 -9.35 6.16 8.37
CA GLY A 565 -9.53 7.50 7.83
C GLY A 565 -10.55 8.36 8.55
N GLY A 566 -11.58 7.76 9.15
CA GLY A 566 -12.63 8.46 9.90
C GLY A 566 -13.64 9.24 9.04
N GLY A 567 -13.57 9.15 7.72
CA GLY A 567 -14.45 9.87 6.79
C GLY A 567 -13.97 11.26 6.42
N ARG A 568 -14.68 11.91 5.48
CA ARG A 568 -14.28 13.23 4.94
C ARG A 568 -14.59 14.41 5.83
N ILE A 569 -15.54 14.30 6.75
CA ILE A 569 -15.80 15.36 7.74
C ILE A 569 -14.53 15.58 8.58
N LEU A 570 -14.07 14.53 9.26
CA LEU A 570 -12.84 14.58 10.05
C LEU A 570 -11.61 14.77 9.17
N GLY A 571 -11.53 14.01 8.07
CA GLY A 571 -10.32 13.93 7.26
C GLY A 571 -10.10 15.07 6.26
N ASN A 572 -11.10 15.89 5.93
CA ASN A 572 -10.95 16.98 4.95
C ASN A 572 -11.76 18.24 5.29
N ALA A 573 -12.98 18.12 5.81
CA ALA A 573 -13.81 19.28 6.18
C ALA A 573 -13.22 20.10 7.34
N CYS A 574 -12.39 19.49 8.18
CA CYS A 574 -11.61 20.16 9.22
C CYS A 574 -10.82 21.39 8.72
N HIS A 575 -10.33 21.38 7.46
CA HIS A 575 -9.70 22.56 6.86
C HIS A 575 -10.64 23.76 6.73
N MET A 576 -11.92 23.51 6.43
CA MET A 576 -12.92 24.56 6.22
C MET A 576 -13.42 25.08 7.57
N PHE A 577 -13.58 24.19 8.56
CA PHE A 577 -13.91 24.60 9.92
C PHE A 577 -12.83 25.45 10.56
N ASP A 578 -11.55 25.08 10.38
CA ASP A 578 -10.42 25.94 10.76
C ASP A 578 -10.49 27.31 10.06
N LEU A 579 -10.70 27.33 8.75
CA LEU A 579 -10.79 28.58 8.00
C LEU A 579 -11.96 29.46 8.47
N PHE A 580 -13.11 28.88 8.83
CA PHE A 580 -14.24 29.63 9.37
C PHE A 580 -13.87 30.29 10.72
N CYS A 581 -13.19 29.56 11.60
CA CYS A 581 -12.69 30.13 12.85
C CYS A 581 -11.70 31.26 12.58
N TYR A 582 -10.79 31.08 11.63
CA TYR A 582 -9.79 32.09 11.28
C TYR A 582 -10.40 33.37 10.68
N LEU A 583 -11.35 33.24 9.74
CA LEU A 583 -12.01 34.38 9.10
C LEU A 583 -12.88 35.17 10.09
N THR A 584 -13.58 34.46 10.98
CA THR A 584 -14.48 35.09 11.95
C THR A 584 -13.75 35.61 13.19
N GLN A 585 -12.60 35.04 13.56
CA GLN A 585 -11.88 35.38 14.80
C GLN A 585 -12.80 35.32 16.03
N SER A 586 -13.73 34.36 16.02
CA SER A 586 -14.85 34.26 16.97
C SER A 586 -15.04 32.79 17.36
N ARG A 587 -15.52 32.56 18.58
CA ARG A 587 -15.80 31.20 19.06
C ARG A 587 -17.13 30.68 18.54
N VAL A 588 -17.25 29.37 18.39
CA VAL A 588 -18.48 28.71 17.98
C VAL A 588 -19.51 28.77 19.10
N LYS A 589 -20.75 29.10 18.71
CA LYS A 589 -21.93 29.12 19.56
C LYS A 589 -22.83 27.93 19.30
N LYS A 590 -23.03 27.53 18.04
CA LYS A 590 -23.95 26.45 17.65
C LYS A 590 -23.53 25.81 16.34
N ILE A 591 -23.75 24.49 16.23
CA ILE A 591 -23.49 23.68 15.04
C ILE A 591 -24.77 22.95 14.67
N GLN A 592 -25.13 22.96 13.39
CA GLN A 592 -26.19 22.14 12.82
C GLN A 592 -25.70 21.49 11.54
N ALA A 593 -25.85 20.18 11.41
CA ALA A 593 -25.47 19.44 10.21
C ALA A 593 -26.55 18.45 9.77
N SER A 594 -26.67 18.25 8.46
CA SER A 594 -27.55 17.27 7.85
C SER A 594 -26.90 16.66 6.63
N ALA A 595 -27.20 15.40 6.35
CA ALA A 595 -26.65 14.69 5.20
C ALA A 595 -27.76 14.19 4.27
N ILE A 596 -27.35 13.74 3.08
CA ILE A 596 -28.26 13.00 2.20
C ILE A 596 -28.51 11.61 2.77
N PHE A 597 -29.70 11.07 2.47
CA PHE A 597 -30.02 9.65 2.67
C PHE A 597 -30.23 9.01 1.31
N SER A 598 -29.41 8.00 1.00
CA SER A 598 -29.54 7.23 -0.23
C SER A 598 -30.12 5.85 0.09
N SER A 599 -30.87 5.29 -0.85
CA SER A 599 -31.30 3.87 -0.79
C SER A 599 -30.15 2.88 -1.00
N SER A 600 -28.95 3.36 -1.35
CA SER A 600 -27.76 2.54 -1.59
C SER A 600 -26.55 3.05 -0.79
N ASN A 601 -25.60 2.17 -0.50
CA ASN A 601 -24.33 2.52 0.15
C ASN A 601 -23.29 3.11 -0.82
N PHE A 602 -23.70 3.58 -2.00
CA PHE A 602 -22.78 4.21 -2.95
C PHE A 602 -22.32 5.58 -2.43
N TYR A 603 -23.23 6.53 -2.23
CA TYR A 603 -22.90 7.82 -1.63
C TYR A 603 -23.06 7.79 -0.12
N LEU A 604 -21.96 7.99 0.60
CA LEU A 604 -21.98 8.01 2.06
C LEU A 604 -22.50 9.36 2.58
N PRO A 605 -23.36 9.38 3.62
CA PRO A 605 -23.80 10.62 4.28
C PRO A 605 -22.62 11.45 4.81
N THR A 606 -21.57 10.79 5.32
CA THR A 606 -20.33 11.42 5.81
C THR A 606 -19.45 12.06 4.72
N ASP A 607 -19.79 11.83 3.45
CA ASP A 607 -19.14 12.44 2.28
C ASP A 607 -20.05 13.46 1.57
N ASN A 608 -21.31 13.58 1.99
CA ASN A 608 -22.35 14.35 1.30
C ASN A 608 -23.28 15.01 2.33
N PHE A 609 -22.85 16.17 2.84
CA PHE A 609 -23.51 16.85 3.95
C PHE A 609 -23.48 18.37 3.79
N ILE A 610 -24.34 19.03 4.55
CA ILE A 610 -24.36 20.47 4.73
C ILE A 610 -24.22 20.75 6.23
N SER A 611 -23.39 21.71 6.60
CA SER A 611 -23.27 22.18 7.99
C SER A 611 -23.35 23.69 8.09
N LEU A 612 -24.08 24.19 9.08
CA LEU A 612 -24.19 25.59 9.47
C LEU A 612 -23.53 25.79 10.83
N ILE A 613 -22.56 26.69 10.89
CA ILE A 613 -21.82 27.08 12.09
C ILE A 613 -22.20 28.50 12.46
N GLN A 614 -22.68 28.70 13.69
CA GLN A 614 -22.98 30.01 14.25
C GLN A 614 -21.90 30.39 15.25
N PHE A 615 -21.40 31.61 15.16
CA PHE A 615 -20.33 32.15 16.00
C PHE A 615 -20.88 33.14 17.04
N GLN A 616 -20.10 33.41 18.09
CA GLN A 616 -20.51 34.24 19.24
C GLN A 616 -20.72 35.72 18.87
N ASP A 617 -19.94 36.23 17.93
CA ASP A 617 -20.08 37.56 17.32
C ASP A 617 -21.29 37.67 16.38
N GLY A 618 -22.05 36.59 16.18
CA GLY A 618 -23.22 36.53 15.30
C GLY A 618 -22.91 36.06 13.88
N SER A 619 -21.64 35.76 13.56
CA SER A 619 -21.26 35.28 12.23
C SER A 619 -21.89 33.94 11.89
N LEU A 620 -22.16 33.72 10.60
CA LEU A 620 -22.68 32.47 10.07
C LEU A 620 -21.75 31.92 8.99
N ALA A 621 -21.40 30.64 9.10
CA ALA A 621 -20.65 29.94 8.06
C ALA A 621 -21.38 28.66 7.62
N THR A 622 -21.60 28.51 6.33
CA THR A 622 -22.21 27.31 5.74
C THR A 622 -21.18 26.57 4.90
N LEU A 623 -21.06 25.26 5.13
CA LEU A 623 -20.30 24.34 4.30
C LEU A 623 -21.27 23.39 3.59
N PHE A 624 -21.25 23.42 2.26
CA PHE A 624 -21.84 22.41 1.39
C PHE A 624 -20.73 21.47 0.92
N TYR A 625 -20.80 20.19 1.28
CA TYR A 625 -19.81 19.18 0.90
C TYR A 625 -20.49 18.08 0.10
N SER A 626 -20.02 17.84 -1.13
CA SER A 626 -20.59 16.81 -2.00
C SER A 626 -19.53 16.05 -2.78
N THR A 627 -19.87 14.80 -3.08
CA THR A 627 -19.14 13.89 -3.98
C THR A 627 -19.88 13.52 -5.24
N GLN A 628 -21.07 14.10 -5.40
CA GLN A 628 -21.97 13.82 -6.52
C GLN A 628 -21.71 14.73 -7.73
N GLY A 629 -20.95 15.82 -7.55
CA GLY A 629 -20.75 16.81 -8.60
C GLY A 629 -19.73 16.37 -9.67
N SER A 630 -19.81 17.01 -10.83
CA SER A 630 -18.91 16.73 -11.96
C SER A 630 -17.48 17.21 -11.67
N GLU A 631 -16.47 16.43 -12.07
CA GLU A 631 -15.05 16.83 -12.01
C GLU A 631 -14.70 18.06 -12.89
N LYS A 632 -15.66 18.55 -13.70
CA LYS A 632 -15.53 19.81 -14.44
C LYS A 632 -15.68 21.04 -13.54
N LEU A 633 -16.45 20.93 -12.45
CA LEU A 633 -16.60 22.01 -11.47
C LEU A 633 -15.36 22.02 -10.56
N PRO A 634 -14.72 23.18 -10.33
CA PRO A 634 -13.57 23.26 -9.43
C PRO A 634 -13.89 22.76 -8.03
N LYS A 635 -12.88 22.17 -7.36
CA LYS A 635 -13.05 21.43 -6.11
C LYS A 635 -13.55 22.29 -4.95
N GLU A 636 -13.01 23.49 -4.79
CA GLU A 636 -13.29 24.35 -3.62
C GLU A 636 -13.65 25.75 -4.07
N GLN A 637 -14.75 26.30 -3.56
CA GLN A 637 -15.17 27.68 -3.82
C GLN A 637 -15.76 28.26 -2.53
N PHE A 638 -15.41 29.50 -2.20
CA PHE A 638 -16.05 30.15 -1.06
C PHE A 638 -16.21 31.66 -1.26
N SER A 639 -17.22 32.21 -0.59
CA SER A 639 -17.51 33.64 -0.57
C SER A 639 -17.62 34.13 0.86
N VAL A 640 -17.04 35.31 1.12
CA VAL A 640 -17.17 36.05 2.38
C VAL A 640 -17.92 37.35 2.10
N PHE A 641 -19.01 37.57 2.83
CA PHE A 641 -19.84 38.77 2.76
C PHE A 641 -19.58 39.61 4.02
N SER A 642 -19.25 40.89 3.82
CA SER A 642 -18.94 41.81 4.91
C SER A 642 -19.19 43.24 4.47
N GLU A 643 -20.16 43.93 5.08
CA GLU A 643 -20.30 45.41 4.98
C GLU A 643 -20.27 45.96 3.54
N GLY A 644 -21.06 45.37 2.64
CA GLY A 644 -21.13 45.75 1.22
C GLY A 644 -19.99 45.21 0.35
N LYS A 645 -19.05 44.47 0.93
CA LYS A 645 -17.97 43.76 0.23
C LYS A 645 -18.36 42.29 0.03
N VAL A 646 -18.00 41.74 -1.12
CA VAL A 646 -18.08 40.29 -1.39
C VAL A 646 -16.74 39.83 -1.93
N LEU A 647 -16.14 38.83 -1.28
CA LEU A 647 -14.83 38.28 -1.61
C LEU A 647 -14.99 36.79 -1.94
N THR A 648 -14.83 36.43 -3.21
CA THR A 648 -15.05 35.07 -3.71
C THR A 648 -13.75 34.44 -4.16
N VAL A 649 -13.38 33.32 -3.56
CA VAL A 649 -12.23 32.51 -3.96
C VAL A 649 -12.69 31.28 -4.72
N ASN A 650 -12.10 31.06 -5.89
CA ASN A 650 -12.30 29.85 -6.68
C ASN A 650 -11.01 29.03 -6.73
N ASN A 651 -11.07 27.84 -6.15
CA ASN A 651 -10.06 26.78 -6.12
C ASN A 651 -8.64 27.23 -5.69
N PHE A 652 -8.56 28.32 -4.92
CA PHE A 652 -7.30 28.98 -4.58
C PHE A 652 -6.43 29.26 -5.83
N THR A 653 -7.06 29.61 -6.94
CA THR A 653 -6.40 30.11 -8.15
C THR A 653 -6.85 31.52 -8.51
N LYS A 654 -8.02 31.94 -8.02
CA LYS A 654 -8.62 33.23 -8.33
C LYS A 654 -9.37 33.76 -7.11
N LEU A 655 -9.18 35.04 -6.80
CA LEU A 655 -10.00 35.85 -5.90
C LEU A 655 -10.67 36.94 -6.74
N GLU A 656 -11.98 37.04 -6.61
CA GLU A 656 -12.83 38.09 -7.17
C GLU A 656 -13.42 38.90 -6.02
N SER A 657 -13.35 40.22 -6.13
CA SER A 657 -13.79 41.15 -5.09
C SER A 657 -14.80 42.15 -5.66
N TYR A 658 -15.89 42.35 -4.93
CA TYR A 658 -16.95 43.31 -5.23
C TYR A 658 -17.09 44.27 -4.05
N GLY A 659 -17.37 45.55 -4.31
CA GLY A 659 -17.36 46.61 -3.29
C GLY A 659 -15.95 47.02 -2.80
N VAL A 660 -14.90 46.32 -3.24
CA VAL A 660 -13.49 46.60 -2.92
C VAL A 660 -12.58 46.11 -4.05
N LYS A 661 -11.38 46.69 -4.18
CA LYS A 661 -10.38 46.28 -5.19
C LYS A 661 -9.33 45.34 -4.57
N ALA A 662 -9.56 44.04 -4.68
CA ALA A 662 -8.67 43.01 -4.14
C ALA A 662 -8.46 41.80 -5.07
N ASN A 663 -8.94 41.85 -6.32
CA ASN A 663 -8.79 40.76 -7.30
C ASN A 663 -7.36 40.18 -7.34
N MET A 664 -7.25 38.86 -7.43
CA MET A 664 -5.97 38.14 -7.54
C MET A 664 -6.14 36.90 -8.38
N LYS A 665 -5.11 36.52 -9.13
CA LYS A 665 -5.07 35.28 -9.90
C LYS A 665 -3.67 34.67 -9.87
N THR A 666 -3.59 33.37 -9.71
CA THR A 666 -2.37 32.58 -9.83
C THR A 666 -2.51 31.57 -10.96
N PHE A 667 -1.38 31.04 -11.44
CA PHE A 667 -1.37 30.03 -12.50
C PHE A 667 -1.79 28.64 -11.97
N ALA A 668 -1.36 28.31 -10.75
CA ALA A 668 -1.66 27.04 -10.08
C ALA A 668 -2.35 27.29 -8.73
N SER A 669 -3.03 26.26 -8.22
CA SER A 669 -3.72 26.34 -6.93
C SER A 669 -2.71 26.52 -5.80
N ASP A 670 -2.83 27.60 -5.05
CA ASP A 670 -1.99 27.86 -3.88
C ASP A 670 -2.85 27.93 -2.61
N LYS A 671 -2.91 26.79 -1.93
CA LYS A 671 -3.65 26.65 -0.68
C LYS A 671 -2.82 27.02 0.55
N GLY A 672 -1.60 27.53 0.42
CA GLY A 672 -0.79 27.98 1.56
C GLY A 672 0.16 26.95 2.18
N HIS A 673 0.37 25.76 1.59
CA HIS A 673 1.24 24.73 2.19
C HIS A 673 2.72 25.15 2.35
N LEU A 674 3.22 26.07 1.52
CA LEU A 674 4.58 26.59 1.69
C LEU A 674 4.62 27.64 2.80
N ALA A 675 3.69 28.60 2.75
CA ALA A 675 3.54 29.65 3.75
C ALA A 675 3.28 29.09 5.16
N GLU A 676 2.54 27.99 5.26
CA GLU A 676 2.33 27.23 6.49
C GLU A 676 3.65 26.77 7.13
N LEU A 677 4.59 26.25 6.32
CA LEU A 677 5.90 25.81 6.81
C LEU A 677 6.85 26.98 7.09
N GLU A 678 6.71 28.09 6.37
CA GLU A 678 7.43 29.34 6.65
C GLU A 678 7.01 29.89 8.02
N GLU A 679 5.70 29.92 8.30
CA GLU A 679 5.17 30.33 9.60
C GLU A 679 5.61 29.36 10.71
N LEU A 680 5.57 28.05 10.46
CA LEU A 680 6.10 27.05 11.39
C LEU A 680 7.57 27.32 11.77
N ALA A 681 8.42 27.65 10.78
CA ALA A 681 9.82 27.94 11.02
C ALA A 681 10.00 29.17 11.92
N GLN A 682 9.25 30.24 11.64
CA GLN A 682 9.28 31.47 12.43
C GLN A 682 8.79 31.24 13.85
N SER A 683 7.64 30.57 13.98
CA SER A 683 7.00 30.22 15.24
C SER A 683 7.88 29.36 16.15
N LEU A 684 8.57 28.35 15.59
CA LEU A 684 9.52 27.52 16.35
C LEU A 684 10.71 28.32 16.88
N LYS A 685 11.26 29.24 16.08
CA LYS A 685 12.37 30.11 16.49
C LYS A 685 11.95 31.15 17.54
N GLN A 686 10.76 31.72 17.39
CA GLN A 686 10.22 32.76 18.29
C GLN A 686 9.50 32.19 19.52
N ARG A 687 9.27 30.86 19.55
CA ARG A 687 8.47 30.16 20.58
C ARG A 687 7.04 30.71 20.68
N LYS A 688 6.45 31.02 19.53
CA LYS A 688 5.06 31.46 19.37
C LYS A 688 4.25 30.36 18.69
N TRP A 689 2.97 30.25 19.03
CA TRP A 689 2.06 29.33 18.36
C TRP A 689 1.71 29.86 16.95
N PRO A 690 1.92 29.08 15.87
CA PRO A 690 1.56 29.49 14.51
C PRO A 690 0.03 29.53 14.34
N ILE A 691 -0.66 28.62 15.02
CA ILE A 691 -2.10 28.60 15.24
C ILE A 691 -2.28 28.43 16.75
N PRO A 692 -3.00 29.32 17.45
CA PRO A 692 -3.28 29.14 18.86
C PRO A 692 -3.89 27.77 19.14
N TRP A 693 -3.46 27.12 20.22
CA TRP A 693 -3.91 25.76 20.55
C TRP A 693 -5.43 25.70 20.71
N GLU A 694 -6.04 26.74 21.28
CA GLU A 694 -7.48 26.86 21.46
C GLU A 694 -8.23 26.84 20.12
N GLU A 695 -7.69 27.47 19.08
CA GLU A 695 -8.28 27.45 17.73
C GLU A 695 -8.16 26.06 17.09
N ILE A 696 -7.03 25.37 17.28
CA ILE A 696 -6.84 23.99 16.81
C ILE A 696 -7.89 23.07 17.45
N VAL A 697 -8.06 23.19 18.77
CA VAL A 697 -9.03 22.41 19.55
C VAL A 697 -10.45 22.73 19.08
N GLU A 698 -10.77 24.02 18.88
CA GLU A 698 -12.09 24.45 18.42
C GLU A 698 -12.42 23.90 17.03
N ALA A 699 -11.53 24.05 16.04
CA ALA A 699 -11.72 23.48 14.70
C ALA A 699 -11.90 21.95 14.71
N THR A 700 -11.15 21.26 15.57
CA THR A 700 -11.26 19.81 15.74
C THR A 700 -12.60 19.43 16.39
N LYS A 701 -13.06 20.16 17.41
CA LYS A 701 -14.37 19.97 18.05
C LYS A 701 -15.52 20.18 17.07
N ILE A 702 -15.44 21.20 16.21
CA ILE A 702 -16.45 21.41 15.15
C ILE A 702 -16.53 20.18 14.26
N SER A 703 -15.36 19.68 13.81
CA SER A 703 -15.30 18.49 12.95
C SER A 703 -15.96 17.27 13.59
N LEU A 704 -15.63 17.01 14.87
CA LEU A 704 -16.18 15.88 15.64
C LEU A 704 -17.70 16.02 15.85
N GLU A 705 -18.19 17.21 16.17
CA GLU A 705 -19.62 17.45 16.38
C GLU A 705 -20.42 17.33 15.08
N VAL A 706 -19.90 17.84 13.96
CA VAL A 706 -20.54 17.65 12.64
C VAL A 706 -20.59 16.17 12.26
N ASP A 707 -19.49 15.43 12.46
CA ASP A 707 -19.43 13.99 12.18
C ASP A 707 -20.42 13.21 13.05
N LYS A 708 -20.50 13.55 14.34
CA LYS A 708 -21.49 12.99 15.28
C LYS A 708 -22.92 13.25 14.80
N GLN A 709 -23.30 14.50 14.54
CA GLN A 709 -24.67 14.83 14.11
C GLN A 709 -25.05 14.12 12.81
N VAL A 710 -24.13 14.02 11.84
CA VAL A 710 -24.39 13.29 10.58
C VAL A 710 -24.57 11.80 10.83
N ARG A 711 -23.73 11.18 11.67
CA ARG A 711 -23.81 9.75 11.98
C ARG A 711 -25.04 9.38 12.81
N GLU A 712 -25.51 10.25 13.69
CA GLU A 712 -26.74 10.05 14.47
C GLU A 712 -28.02 10.02 13.61
N GLN A 713 -27.94 10.47 12.35
CA GLN A 713 -29.05 10.42 11.41
C GLN A 713 -29.07 9.15 10.54
N ILE A 714 -27.98 8.36 10.54
CA ILE A 714 -27.83 7.08 9.81
C ILE A 714 -28.37 5.95 10.67
#